data_AF-A0A351TTC0-F1
#
_entry.id   AF-A0A351TTC0-F1
#
_cell.length_a   1.000
_cell.length_b   1.000
_cell.length_c   1.000
_cell.angle_alpha   90.00
_cell.angle_beta   90.00
_cell.angle_gamma   90.00
#
_symmetry.space_group_name_H-M   'P 1'
#
loop_
_entity.id
_entity.type
_entity.pdbx_description
1 polymer ?
#
loop_
_entity_poly.entity_id
_entity_poly.type
_entity_poly.pdbx_seq_one_letter_code
_entity_poly.pdbx_strand_id
1 'polypeptide(L)'
;MMHEKREAVYCVENKATGDKARYAQTELIKYICLLTGQHADRERRGEEHYRIAFRLELCGADRGLGEEGYEIHTGEQGKEVVLQAKTEQGLLYGVYGLLSNHYGVGFYFSGDAVPQEKKPLPLCEIEDRRIPEQYIRGVLPWTNFPQSATSYSFQDWIYMIDQMTRMRMNFINIHNYNGEFGHNEIFHNILVNGKMSRNWNATVSKPHAWGMKGWKVKEYLFGGSEVYDDYDFGADATLHNDCLENEEVFRKGSSQFAFIIRYAHTRGVKIGLGLDLNLVMGDYGQAADDFSVVDARIHQITTDYSELDYLLLYRSENSPDFRVWNRAFYRTYNALKEKAPNIRIAVSGWGLDPDTVIGLPADVIAAPISGHSVNDRIPDGSIYGEREFWGCPWSERDYNDSIHFAPYCTLLSNTVGDYQRRSRNMKGLMTLTWRVSDGVDAKLSYIAEAPWDQENSLACSRDVYYRYAVKCYGAEAAEAVTEIINENEAYATDASECMYTPLPSGKDRTLDMAKADGQLAVIAQAMEETRDRAWAERLRRLYCRIRAVKAFCRLDQDINQMGAEELTKEFHIFVECFVRRIDDISTAGNLFSVENRYVQEWYLKRMKELGADVRAAQIAGEDGEDGGELEGGGELQVLMISPVTVTKEQSRWDIRAAVIGGKRGKRKEVRVCYREAGSGFWKTQALEHRVRGVFGIGIPSGELPEGVVEYYVEASDGVRTGRYPAAAPGQCAVLSRLPGSMTGKPGTPVLDTDGNMRLRWKPCSGDFCWYRIYRGTEPGFSVGPQSLVTYVCRDTLSYLDAAEGFDGEPLSGEYYYRVSCVDGEFRESAPSNEVCCRMEGIGIQREVHVKGKGSSAASLGKYDFGANASHFYLYYGAEEELEAELYLEEDSPAGERQIGTARLFTTGRAEVCEMGDIALMEPLSGAAVLSLRIKASEGAAWIIYGGCPARTALRESGGITEGESFAAGRDSGQPHSGAEHYSVSPFRNFWMLSDIAGCNEDVEIGGLTYGYQYACRVSEGTQMLYEAEGKGNEPFRIPEHFLTPGHSYAVQVTAKCGLKTWGSVRRDFRVSDENLVLLNKPELLGLQDGEGIYTFDDGWGTVINSPYQVRPEGFVLSAGEGDAGGRFTFRLPWKYEPEYPYLLIKAEAFSGDWNIQVNGVPVVGPRENNVAVRKDLRIFGFRPGETLALTLLVNRASGGKGAGTIFRSLQLLPEGSSFKRI
;
A
#
# COMPACT_ATOMS: atom_id res chain seq x y z
N MET A 1 22.27 -2.71 -50.26
CA MET A 1 23.43 -1.79 -50.33
C MET A 1 24.31 -2.12 -49.13
N MET A 2 25.55 -2.56 -49.36
CA MET A 2 26.51 -2.79 -48.28
C MET A 2 26.82 -1.44 -47.63
N HIS A 3 26.58 -1.31 -46.32
CA HIS A 3 26.97 -0.15 -45.53
C HIS A 3 28.50 -0.06 -45.52
N GLU A 4 29.09 1.00 -46.07
CA GLU A 4 30.44 1.40 -45.68
C GLU A 4 30.41 1.70 -44.18
N LYS A 5 30.94 0.78 -43.37
CA LYS A 5 31.10 1.01 -41.92
C LYS A 5 31.97 2.24 -41.75
N ARG A 6 31.41 3.31 -41.16
CA ARG A 6 32.17 4.49 -40.75
C ARG A 6 33.34 4.05 -39.86
N GLU A 7 34.51 4.62 -40.08
CA GLU A 7 35.68 4.38 -39.23
C GLU A 7 35.41 4.95 -37.83
N ALA A 8 35.59 4.13 -36.79
CA ALA A 8 35.26 4.54 -35.42
C ALA A 8 36.37 5.44 -34.84
N VAL A 9 35.98 6.56 -34.22
CA VAL A 9 36.92 7.55 -33.67
C VAL A 9 37.36 7.21 -32.25
N TYR A 10 36.53 6.45 -31.52
CA TYR A 10 36.77 6.04 -30.14
C TYR A 10 36.72 4.52 -30.02
N CYS A 11 37.33 3.98 -28.96
CA CYS A 11 37.23 2.57 -28.61
C CYS A 11 37.01 2.43 -27.09
N VAL A 12 36.16 1.49 -26.68
CA VAL A 12 35.98 1.09 -25.28
C VAL A 12 36.30 -0.40 -25.17
N GLU A 13 37.54 -0.72 -24.88
CA GLU A 13 38.01 -2.09 -24.67
C GLU A 13 37.70 -2.54 -23.24
N ASN A 14 36.95 -3.63 -23.10
CA ASN A 14 36.64 -4.22 -21.79
C ASN A 14 37.42 -5.54 -21.60
N LYS A 15 38.27 -5.60 -20.58
CA LYS A 15 39.05 -6.79 -20.21
C LYS A 15 38.34 -7.70 -19.19
N ALA A 16 37.21 -7.26 -18.64
CA ALA A 16 36.39 -8.02 -17.70
C ALA A 16 35.18 -8.66 -18.40
N THR A 17 34.81 -9.88 -18.00
CA THR A 17 33.86 -10.71 -18.75
C THR A 17 32.45 -10.79 -18.18
N GLY A 18 32.20 -10.39 -16.93
CA GLY A 18 30.86 -10.48 -16.35
C GLY A 18 29.93 -9.38 -16.81
N ASP A 19 28.66 -9.53 -16.41
CA ASP A 19 27.55 -8.82 -17.01
C ASP A 19 27.56 -7.33 -16.66
N LYS A 20 27.99 -6.96 -15.44
CA LYS A 20 28.10 -5.56 -15.04
C LYS A 20 29.24 -4.85 -15.77
N ALA A 21 30.35 -5.54 -16.03
CA ALA A 21 31.42 -4.99 -16.85
C ALA A 21 30.99 -4.77 -18.31
N ARG A 22 30.26 -5.72 -18.90
CA ARG A 22 29.67 -5.58 -20.25
C ARG A 22 28.63 -4.45 -20.31
N TYR A 23 27.85 -4.28 -19.24
CA TYR A 23 26.94 -3.15 -19.10
C TYR A 23 27.71 -1.82 -19.01
N ALA A 24 28.76 -1.73 -18.19
CA ALA A 24 29.62 -0.55 -18.07
C ALA A 24 30.25 -0.13 -19.41
N GLN A 25 30.74 -1.09 -20.20
CA GLN A 25 31.23 -0.84 -21.56
C GLN A 25 30.13 -0.23 -22.45
N THR A 26 28.92 -0.78 -22.39
CA THR A 26 27.80 -0.32 -23.21
C THR A 26 27.34 1.09 -22.81
N GLU A 27 27.31 1.38 -21.51
CA GLU A 27 26.98 2.71 -21.01
C GLU A 27 28.04 3.74 -21.43
N LEU A 28 29.34 3.43 -21.34
CA LEU A 28 30.37 4.34 -21.82
C LEU A 28 30.25 4.62 -23.32
N ILE A 29 29.99 3.59 -24.14
CA ILE A 29 29.72 3.76 -25.58
C ILE A 29 28.49 4.64 -25.83
N LYS A 30 27.41 4.42 -25.08
CA LYS A 30 26.18 5.24 -25.14
C LYS A 30 26.50 6.71 -24.91
N TYR A 31 27.21 7.07 -23.84
CA TYR A 31 27.50 8.47 -23.54
C TYR A 31 28.56 9.07 -24.47
N ILE A 32 29.52 8.30 -24.98
CA ILE A 32 30.40 8.78 -26.05
C ILE A 32 29.57 9.21 -27.28
N CYS A 33 28.58 8.40 -27.68
CA CYS A 33 27.69 8.79 -28.78
C CYS A 33 26.86 10.04 -28.45
N LEU A 34 26.30 10.13 -27.25
CA LEU A 34 25.51 11.29 -26.83
C LEU A 34 26.34 12.57 -26.83
N LEU A 35 27.56 12.53 -26.28
CA LEU A 35 28.47 13.67 -26.14
C LEU A 35 29.15 14.10 -27.43
N THR A 36 29.40 13.16 -28.36
CA THR A 36 30.26 13.42 -29.53
C THR A 36 29.54 13.27 -30.87
N GLY A 37 28.41 12.54 -30.90
CA GLY A 37 27.74 12.10 -32.13
C GLY A 37 28.52 11.03 -32.92
N GLN A 38 29.63 10.52 -32.39
CA GLN A 38 30.50 9.54 -33.05
C GLN A 38 30.28 8.13 -32.49
N HIS A 39 30.53 7.14 -33.33
CA HIS A 39 30.54 5.73 -32.93
C HIS A 39 31.82 5.37 -32.16
N ALA A 40 31.72 4.44 -31.22
CA ALA A 40 32.84 3.86 -30.49
C ALA A 40 32.91 2.34 -30.70
N ASP A 41 34.08 1.83 -31.09
CA ASP A 41 34.29 0.38 -31.20
C ASP A 41 34.34 -0.29 -29.81
N ARG A 42 33.81 -1.51 -29.71
CA ARG A 42 33.92 -2.34 -28.49
C ARG A 42 35.28 -3.01 -28.30
N GLU A 43 36.06 -3.12 -29.38
CA GLU A 43 37.36 -3.79 -29.40
C GLU A 43 38.37 -2.93 -30.15
N ARG A 44 39.62 -2.92 -29.68
CA ARG A 44 40.68 -2.08 -30.24
C ARG A 44 41.23 -2.68 -31.54
N ARG A 45 41.26 -1.89 -32.61
CA ARG A 45 41.91 -2.22 -33.89
C ARG A 45 43.25 -1.49 -34.03
N GLY A 46 44.33 -2.07 -33.49
CA GLY A 46 45.69 -1.51 -33.58
C GLY A 46 45.94 -0.29 -32.68
N GLU A 47 47.19 0.20 -32.63
CA GLU A 47 47.60 1.25 -31.68
C GLU A 47 47.31 2.70 -32.13
N GLU A 48 47.25 3.00 -33.43
CA GLU A 48 47.22 4.38 -33.96
C GLU A 48 45.86 4.90 -34.47
N HIS A 49 44.75 4.15 -34.32
CA HIS A 49 43.47 4.49 -34.98
C HIS A 49 42.53 5.42 -34.21
N TYR A 50 42.63 5.48 -32.88
CA TYR A 50 41.61 6.14 -32.07
C TYR A 50 42.08 7.48 -31.51
N ARG A 51 41.13 8.43 -31.37
CA ARG A 51 41.38 9.69 -30.66
C ARG A 51 41.61 9.42 -29.17
N ILE A 52 40.74 8.61 -28.56
CA ILE A 52 40.86 8.09 -27.20
C ILE A 52 40.45 6.62 -27.21
N ALA A 53 41.29 5.76 -26.63
CA ALA A 53 40.97 4.39 -26.29
C ALA A 53 40.70 4.28 -24.77
N PHE A 54 39.51 3.84 -24.40
CA PHE A 54 39.15 3.54 -23.02
C PHE A 54 39.41 2.07 -22.74
N ARG A 55 40.06 1.76 -21.61
CA ARG A 55 40.30 0.38 -21.17
C ARG A 55 39.67 0.16 -19.81
N LEU A 56 38.74 -0.79 -19.71
CA LEU A 56 38.09 -1.20 -18.46
C LEU A 56 38.72 -2.52 -17.98
N GLU A 57 39.27 -2.57 -16.77
CA GLU A 57 39.93 -3.78 -16.27
C GLU A 57 39.86 -4.00 -14.76
N LEU A 58 39.77 -5.26 -14.34
CA LEU A 58 39.80 -5.61 -12.92
C LEU A 58 41.24 -5.67 -12.40
N CYS A 59 41.47 -5.09 -11.22
CA CYS A 59 42.73 -5.19 -10.50
C CYS A 59 42.96 -6.63 -10.02
N GLY A 60 44.08 -7.24 -10.40
CA GLY A 60 44.48 -8.57 -9.90
C GLY A 60 45.04 -8.61 -8.47
N ALA A 61 45.34 -7.45 -7.87
CA ALA A 61 45.90 -7.31 -6.52
C ALA A 61 45.04 -6.37 -5.66
N ASP A 62 45.08 -6.53 -4.33
CA ASP A 62 44.37 -5.64 -3.41
C ASP A 62 45.06 -4.26 -3.35
N ARG A 63 44.38 -3.26 -3.90
CA ARG A 63 44.82 -1.85 -3.91
C ARG A 63 44.05 -0.98 -2.90
N GLY A 64 43.32 -1.61 -1.98
CA GLY A 64 42.51 -0.90 -0.99
C GLY A 64 41.36 -0.08 -1.60
N LEU A 65 40.79 -0.53 -2.73
CA LEU A 65 39.65 0.12 -3.41
C LEU A 65 38.28 -0.29 -2.83
N GLY A 66 38.23 -1.33 -2.01
CA GLY A 66 36.97 -1.91 -1.55
C GLY A 66 36.17 -2.55 -2.70
N GLU A 67 34.88 -2.79 -2.48
CA GLU A 67 34.01 -3.44 -3.48
C GLU A 67 33.59 -2.48 -4.60
N GLU A 68 33.45 -1.19 -4.31
CA GLU A 68 32.81 -0.22 -5.20
C GLU A 68 33.75 0.88 -5.70
N GLY A 69 34.95 1.00 -5.12
CA GLY A 69 35.93 2.02 -5.51
C GLY A 69 36.64 1.71 -6.83
N TYR A 70 37.22 2.76 -7.42
CA TYR A 70 37.86 2.73 -8.72
C TYR A 70 39.02 3.73 -8.82
N GLU A 71 39.89 3.51 -9.80
CA GLU A 71 41.00 4.37 -10.22
C GLU A 71 40.85 4.66 -11.73
N ILE A 72 41.04 5.92 -12.13
CA ILE A 72 41.08 6.36 -13.52
C ILE A 72 42.41 7.08 -13.71
N HIS A 73 43.18 6.65 -14.70
CA HIS A 73 44.38 7.36 -15.11
C HIS A 73 44.50 7.43 -16.64
N THR A 74 45.19 8.45 -17.13
CA THR A 74 45.49 8.59 -18.55
C THR A 74 46.88 8.08 -18.90
N GLY A 75 47.00 7.31 -19.98
CA GLY A 75 48.28 6.88 -20.53
C GLY A 75 49.04 8.01 -21.24
N GLU A 76 50.24 7.72 -21.74
CA GLU A 76 51.10 8.70 -22.41
C GLU A 76 50.35 9.41 -23.57
N GLN A 77 50.46 10.75 -23.63
CA GLN A 77 49.78 11.63 -24.60
C GLN A 77 48.25 11.77 -24.46
N GLY A 78 47.62 11.22 -23.42
CA GLY A 78 46.17 11.38 -23.15
C GLY A 78 45.25 10.65 -24.14
N LYS A 79 45.82 9.81 -25.02
CA LYS A 79 45.08 9.01 -26.02
C LYS A 79 44.56 7.68 -25.48
N GLU A 80 44.89 7.35 -24.23
CA GLU A 80 44.41 6.17 -23.54
C GLU A 80 43.90 6.57 -22.15
N VAL A 81 42.72 6.10 -21.78
CA VAL A 81 42.13 6.28 -20.45
C VAL A 81 41.89 4.89 -19.87
N VAL A 82 42.56 4.57 -18.77
CA VAL A 82 42.46 3.28 -18.10
C VAL A 82 41.63 3.44 -16.83
N LEU A 83 40.56 2.65 -16.73
CA LEU A 83 39.69 2.57 -15.56
C LEU A 83 39.88 1.20 -14.93
N GLN A 84 40.35 1.20 -13.69
CA GLN A 84 40.61 -0.01 -12.92
C GLN A 84 39.73 -0.07 -11.67
N ALA A 85 39.23 -1.26 -11.34
CA ALA A 85 38.48 -1.49 -10.11
C ALA A 85 38.69 -2.91 -9.58
N LYS A 86 38.36 -3.16 -8.30
CA LYS A 86 38.44 -4.51 -7.72
C LYS A 86 37.30 -5.42 -8.22
N THR A 87 36.12 -4.86 -8.44
CA THR A 87 34.93 -5.59 -8.84
C THR A 87 34.29 -4.95 -10.07
N GLU A 88 33.38 -5.67 -10.71
CA GLU A 88 32.59 -5.12 -11.82
C GLU A 88 31.67 -3.98 -11.40
N GLN A 89 31.24 -3.96 -10.13
CA GLN A 89 30.48 -2.84 -9.59
C GLN A 89 31.32 -1.56 -9.57
N GLY A 90 32.58 -1.67 -9.13
CA GLY A 90 33.51 -0.54 -9.16
C GLY A 90 33.83 -0.08 -10.58
N LEU A 91 33.90 -0.99 -11.56
CA LEU A 91 34.04 -0.59 -12.98
C LEU A 91 32.83 0.23 -13.45
N LEU A 92 31.62 -0.23 -13.14
CA LEU A 92 30.38 0.46 -13.52
C LEU A 92 30.30 1.85 -12.89
N TYR A 93 30.58 1.97 -11.59
CA TYR A 93 30.64 3.27 -10.92
C TYR A 93 31.78 4.16 -11.40
N GLY A 94 32.92 3.57 -11.78
CA GLY A 94 34.01 4.30 -12.41
C GLY A 94 33.59 4.93 -13.74
N VAL A 95 32.78 4.24 -14.55
CA VAL A 95 32.28 4.77 -15.83
C VAL A 95 31.39 6.00 -15.56
N TYR A 96 30.46 5.92 -14.62
CA TYR A 96 29.63 7.07 -14.27
C TYR A 96 30.42 8.18 -13.58
N GLY A 97 31.43 7.84 -12.79
CA GLY A 97 32.39 8.78 -12.22
C GLY A 97 33.16 9.55 -13.29
N LEU A 98 33.69 8.83 -14.29
CA LEU A 98 34.36 9.42 -15.46
C LEU A 98 33.45 10.41 -16.18
N LEU A 99 32.22 9.97 -16.50
CA LEU A 99 31.24 10.78 -17.23
C LEU A 99 30.83 12.03 -16.45
N SER A 100 30.56 11.91 -15.15
CA SER A 100 30.09 13.01 -14.31
C SER A 100 31.18 14.01 -13.95
N ASN A 101 32.36 13.52 -13.58
CA ASN A 101 33.44 14.36 -13.05
C ASN A 101 34.31 14.96 -14.16
N HIS A 102 34.47 14.28 -15.30
CA HIS A 102 35.44 14.69 -16.33
C HIS A 102 34.80 15.06 -17.68
N TYR A 103 33.55 14.63 -17.94
CA TYR A 103 32.85 14.90 -19.20
C TYR A 103 31.51 15.67 -19.05
N GLY A 104 31.21 16.18 -17.86
CA GLY A 104 30.12 17.15 -17.65
C GLY A 104 28.71 16.56 -17.64
N VAL A 105 28.56 15.24 -17.48
CA VAL A 105 27.23 14.61 -17.40
C VAL A 105 26.63 14.74 -16.00
N GLY A 106 25.34 15.07 -15.91
CA GLY A 106 24.55 14.98 -14.67
C GLY A 106 23.66 13.75 -14.68
N PHE A 107 23.59 13.04 -13.56
CA PHE A 107 22.70 11.90 -13.36
C PHE A 107 21.71 12.22 -12.25
N TYR A 108 20.43 12.10 -12.56
CA TYR A 108 19.32 12.48 -11.69
C TYR A 108 18.15 11.55 -11.94
N PHE A 109 17.22 11.43 -10.99
CA PHE A 109 15.98 10.71 -11.21
C PHE A 109 15.12 11.39 -12.29
N SER A 110 15.20 12.73 -12.42
CA SER A 110 14.55 13.49 -13.52
C SER A 110 15.12 13.22 -14.92
N GLY A 111 16.12 12.33 -15.06
CA GLY A 111 16.78 12.09 -16.34
C GLY A 111 18.17 12.69 -16.39
N ASP A 112 18.96 12.20 -17.33
CA ASP A 112 20.34 12.63 -17.50
C ASP A 112 20.40 14.09 -18.00
N ALA A 113 21.33 14.87 -17.46
CA ALA A 113 21.69 16.17 -17.98
C ALA A 113 22.97 16.03 -18.82
N VAL A 114 22.80 15.97 -20.15
CA VAL A 114 23.91 15.83 -21.10
C VAL A 114 24.01 17.12 -21.91
N PRO A 115 25.20 17.74 -22.05
CA PRO A 115 25.39 18.92 -22.89
C PRO A 115 24.87 18.69 -24.32
N GLN A 116 24.07 19.61 -24.86
CA GLN A 116 23.49 19.42 -26.21
C GLN A 116 24.55 19.53 -27.31
N GLU A 117 25.59 20.35 -27.09
CA GLU A 117 26.62 20.57 -28.10
C GLU A 117 27.54 19.36 -28.24
N LYS A 118 27.36 18.62 -29.33
CA LYS A 118 28.18 17.46 -29.66
C LYS A 118 29.59 17.89 -30.04
N LYS A 119 30.59 17.54 -29.22
CA LYS A 119 32.01 17.90 -29.40
C LYS A 119 32.90 16.69 -29.23
N PRO A 120 34.08 16.63 -29.88
CA PRO A 120 35.07 15.60 -29.56
C PRO A 120 35.45 15.67 -28.08
N LEU A 121 35.63 14.52 -27.44
CA LEU A 121 36.05 14.48 -26.04
C LEU A 121 37.44 15.15 -25.91
N PRO A 122 37.63 15.97 -24.85
CA PRO A 122 38.91 16.59 -24.59
C PRO A 122 39.95 15.54 -24.21
N LEU A 123 41.19 15.74 -24.65
CA LEU A 123 42.34 15.02 -24.13
C LEU A 123 42.69 15.67 -22.79
N CYS A 124 42.52 14.95 -21.70
CA CYS A 124 42.82 15.42 -20.35
C CYS A 124 43.87 14.51 -19.72
N GLU A 125 44.71 15.06 -18.86
CA GLU A 125 45.48 14.27 -17.90
C GLU A 125 44.55 14.01 -16.71
N ILE A 126 44.17 12.74 -16.51
CA ILE A 126 43.27 12.31 -15.45
C ILE A 126 44.08 11.47 -14.49
N GLU A 127 44.00 11.80 -13.21
CA GLU A 127 44.45 10.99 -12.08
C GLU A 127 43.36 11.09 -11.01
N ASP A 128 42.41 10.14 -11.02
CA ASP A 128 41.23 10.17 -10.17
C ASP A 128 41.05 8.82 -9.46
N ARG A 129 41.11 8.85 -8.13
CA ARG A 129 40.90 7.67 -7.29
C ARG A 129 39.74 7.95 -6.35
N ARG A 130 38.71 7.09 -6.37
CA ARG A 130 37.48 7.30 -5.59
C ARG A 130 37.10 6.04 -4.83
N ILE A 131 36.77 6.22 -3.56
CA ILE A 131 36.22 5.18 -2.66
C ILE A 131 35.05 5.80 -1.90
N PRO A 132 33.88 5.17 -1.89
CA PRO A 132 32.74 5.71 -1.15
C PRO A 132 32.97 5.56 0.36
N GLU A 133 32.70 6.61 1.12
CA GLU A 133 32.81 6.58 2.58
C GLU A 133 31.71 5.75 3.25
N GLN A 134 30.46 5.92 2.80
CA GLN A 134 29.33 5.07 3.19
C GLN A 134 29.16 3.96 2.16
N TYR A 135 29.13 2.72 2.63
CA TYR A 135 28.93 1.56 1.75
C TYR A 135 27.44 1.33 1.43
N ILE A 136 26.52 2.01 2.12
CA ILE A 136 25.08 2.07 1.82
C ILE A 136 24.72 3.50 1.43
N ARG A 137 24.15 3.69 0.23
CA ARG A 137 23.79 4.99 -0.34
C ARG A 137 22.46 4.86 -1.06
N GLY A 138 21.44 5.62 -0.69
CA GLY A 138 20.10 5.25 -1.17
C GLY A 138 18.95 6.20 -0.90
N VAL A 139 17.76 5.69 -1.20
CA VAL A 139 16.49 6.35 -0.97
C VAL A 139 15.50 5.40 -0.29
N LEU A 140 14.58 6.01 0.45
CA LEU A 140 13.40 5.40 1.04
C LEU A 140 12.17 6.09 0.43
N PRO A 141 11.76 5.70 -0.80
CA PRO A 141 10.49 6.16 -1.36
C PRO A 141 9.36 5.52 -0.55
N TRP A 142 8.52 6.37 0.05
CA TRP A 142 7.53 5.93 1.01
C TRP A 142 6.26 5.42 0.33
N THR A 143 5.83 4.18 0.59
CA THR A 143 4.50 3.72 0.17
C THR A 143 3.48 4.39 1.07
N ASN A 144 2.64 5.25 0.50
CA ASN A 144 1.40 5.81 1.05
C ASN A 144 0.78 6.81 0.07
N PHE A 145 1.60 7.42 -0.78
CA PHE A 145 1.22 8.59 -1.56
C PHE A 145 1.43 8.42 -3.06
N PRO A 146 0.56 9.04 -3.86
CA PRO A 146 0.53 8.93 -5.32
C PRO A 146 1.81 9.42 -6.00
N GLN A 147 2.62 10.25 -5.33
CA GLN A 147 3.92 10.72 -5.82
C GLN A 147 5.05 9.73 -5.58
N SER A 148 4.81 8.64 -4.87
CA SER A 148 5.86 7.74 -4.38
C SER A 148 5.61 6.29 -4.79
N ALA A 149 6.27 5.35 -4.08
CA ALA A 149 6.28 3.92 -4.39
C ALA A 149 4.89 3.28 -4.53
N THR A 150 3.84 3.91 -4.02
CA THR A 150 2.43 3.53 -4.20
C THR A 150 1.96 3.54 -5.65
N SER A 151 2.56 4.38 -6.51
CA SER A 151 2.14 4.54 -7.91
C SER A 151 3.09 3.89 -8.91
N TYR A 152 4.20 3.32 -8.46
CA TYR A 152 5.24 2.88 -9.39
C TYR A 152 4.83 1.64 -10.16
N SER A 153 4.76 1.76 -11.48
CA SER A 153 4.68 0.64 -12.41
C SER A 153 6.00 -0.15 -12.40
N PHE A 154 6.01 -1.33 -13.03
CA PHE A 154 7.24 -2.09 -13.28
C PHE A 154 8.32 -1.24 -13.96
N GLN A 155 7.91 -0.43 -14.92
CA GLN A 155 8.83 0.37 -15.71
C GLN A 155 9.39 1.54 -14.89
N ASP A 156 8.61 2.10 -13.97
CA ASP A 156 9.08 3.13 -13.02
C ASP A 156 10.17 2.57 -12.10
N TRP A 157 9.96 1.37 -11.54
CA TRP A 157 10.97 0.70 -10.72
C TRP A 157 12.28 0.46 -11.46
N ILE A 158 12.21 -0.05 -12.69
CA ILE A 158 13.39 -0.27 -13.55
C ILE A 158 14.13 1.05 -13.80
N TYR A 159 13.39 2.09 -14.20
CA TYR A 159 13.96 3.38 -14.52
C TYR A 159 14.65 3.98 -13.29
N MET A 160 14.01 3.96 -12.12
CA MET A 160 14.62 4.42 -10.87
C MET A 160 15.88 3.65 -10.51
N ILE A 161 15.87 2.32 -10.59
CA ILE A 161 17.05 1.48 -10.30
C ILE A 161 18.21 1.82 -11.25
N ASP A 162 17.92 2.00 -12.54
CA ASP A 162 18.91 2.40 -13.53
C ASP A 162 19.48 3.80 -13.19
N GLN A 163 18.63 4.75 -12.80
CA GLN A 163 19.07 6.10 -12.39
C GLN A 163 19.90 6.08 -11.11
N MET A 164 19.50 5.32 -10.10
CA MET A 164 20.29 5.14 -8.88
C MET A 164 21.69 4.62 -9.17
N THR A 165 21.79 3.68 -10.11
CA THR A 165 23.06 3.09 -10.53
C THR A 165 23.96 4.13 -11.22
N ARG A 166 23.38 4.96 -12.09
CA ARG A 166 24.08 6.12 -12.71
C ARG A 166 24.53 7.15 -11.68
N MET A 167 23.71 7.39 -10.66
CA MET A 167 24.01 8.25 -9.52
C MET A 167 24.99 7.62 -8.52
N ARG A 168 25.39 6.35 -8.72
CA ARG A 168 26.25 5.56 -7.82
C ARG A 168 25.66 5.33 -6.42
N MET A 169 24.33 5.33 -6.34
CA MET A 169 23.56 4.79 -5.23
C MET A 169 23.44 3.25 -5.34
N ASN A 170 23.25 2.58 -4.21
CA ASN A 170 23.25 1.12 -4.14
C ASN A 170 22.21 0.53 -3.17
N PHE A 171 21.24 1.30 -2.69
CA PHE A 171 20.24 0.81 -1.74
C PHE A 171 18.87 1.47 -1.90
N ILE A 172 17.81 0.66 -1.99
CA ILE A 172 16.42 1.11 -1.87
C ILE A 172 15.83 0.44 -0.63
N ASN A 173 15.21 1.21 0.24
CA ASN A 173 14.38 0.69 1.32
C ASN A 173 12.91 0.98 1.02
N ILE A 174 12.03 0.00 1.16
CA ILE A 174 10.58 0.20 1.06
C ILE A 174 9.96 -0.13 2.41
N HIS A 175 9.17 0.79 2.96
CA HIS A 175 8.35 0.52 4.13
C HIS A 175 7.05 -0.16 3.69
N ASN A 176 6.49 -1.06 4.51
CA ASN A 176 5.18 -1.64 4.27
C ASN A 176 4.41 -1.70 5.59
N TYR A 177 3.30 -0.96 5.69
CA TYR A 177 2.37 -1.10 6.79
C TYR A 177 1.73 -2.48 6.79
N ASN A 178 1.65 -3.05 7.99
CA ASN A 178 1.06 -4.37 8.22
C ASN A 178 0.06 -4.31 9.38
N GLY A 179 -1.04 -3.61 9.17
CA GLY A 179 -2.15 -3.46 10.12
C GLY A 179 -2.39 -2.02 10.58
N GLU A 180 -1.52 -1.08 10.26
CA GLU A 180 -1.73 0.35 10.52
C GLU A 180 -3.00 0.81 9.81
N PHE A 181 -3.86 1.59 10.49
CA PHE A 181 -5.23 1.94 10.04
C PHE A 181 -6.05 0.77 9.44
N GLY A 182 -5.79 -0.47 9.87
CA GLY A 182 -6.54 -1.64 9.43
C GLY A 182 -6.24 -2.10 8.01
N HIS A 183 -5.03 -1.88 7.47
CA HIS A 183 -4.65 -2.38 6.15
C HIS A 183 -3.23 -2.98 6.10
N ASN A 184 -3.00 -3.85 5.09
CA ASN A 184 -1.67 -4.32 4.69
C ASN A 184 -1.30 -3.71 3.35
N GLU A 185 -0.06 -3.24 3.18
CA GLU A 185 0.43 -2.71 1.92
C GLU A 185 0.94 -3.77 0.93
N ILE A 186 1.07 -3.35 -0.32
CA ILE A 186 1.17 -4.20 -1.53
C ILE A 186 2.25 -5.28 -1.54
N PHE A 187 3.36 -5.14 -0.80
CA PHE A 187 4.51 -6.04 -0.85
C PHE A 187 4.62 -6.97 0.37
N HIS A 188 3.72 -6.89 1.35
CA HIS A 188 3.73 -7.82 2.48
C HIS A 188 2.33 -8.20 2.95
N ASN A 189 2.05 -9.50 2.95
CA ASN A 189 0.84 -10.07 3.52
C ASN A 189 1.08 -11.54 3.90
N ILE A 190 0.35 -12.04 4.88
CA ILE A 190 0.58 -13.38 5.44
C ILE A 190 -0.73 -14.18 5.50
N LEU A 191 -0.58 -15.50 5.35
CA LEU A 191 -1.65 -16.47 5.57
C LEU A 191 -1.54 -16.99 7.01
N VAL A 192 -2.54 -16.69 7.84
CA VAL A 192 -2.60 -17.19 9.22
C VAL A 192 -3.91 -17.94 9.42
N ASN A 193 -3.84 -19.21 9.84
CA ASN A 193 -5.00 -20.08 10.07
C ASN A 193 -5.98 -20.16 8.88
N GLY A 194 -5.45 -20.15 7.66
CA GLY A 194 -6.25 -20.21 6.42
C GLY A 194 -6.90 -18.88 6.02
N LYS A 195 -6.59 -17.78 6.70
CA LYS A 195 -7.09 -16.44 6.40
C LYS A 195 -5.96 -15.52 5.94
N MET A 196 -6.18 -14.84 4.82
CA MET A 196 -5.34 -13.77 4.28
C MET A 196 -6.22 -12.54 4.12
N SER A 197 -5.81 -11.41 4.71
CA SER A 197 -6.49 -10.13 4.51
C SER A 197 -6.33 -9.68 3.05
N ARG A 198 -7.19 -8.78 2.59
CA ARG A 198 -6.98 -8.15 1.28
C ARG A 198 -5.84 -7.13 1.40
N ASN A 199 -4.87 -7.16 0.48
CA ASN A 199 -3.92 -6.06 0.37
C ASN A 199 -4.68 -4.80 0.03
N TRP A 200 -4.31 -3.71 0.67
CA TRP A 200 -4.81 -2.43 0.27
C TRP A 200 -4.12 -1.95 -0.99
N ASN A 201 -4.95 -1.47 -1.90
CA ASN A 201 -4.60 -1.04 -3.23
C ASN A 201 -4.90 0.44 -3.32
N ALA A 202 -4.03 1.28 -2.76
CA ALA A 202 -4.18 2.71 -2.89
C ALA A 202 -4.08 3.09 -4.37
N THR A 203 -5.11 3.79 -4.85
CA THR A 203 -5.21 4.37 -6.19
C THR A 203 -5.75 5.78 -6.09
N VAL A 204 -5.86 6.49 -7.21
CA VAL A 204 -6.38 7.86 -7.20
C VAL A 204 -7.87 7.94 -6.89
N SER A 205 -8.62 6.93 -7.30
CA SER A 205 -10.04 6.81 -6.97
C SER A 205 -10.28 6.27 -5.55
N LYS A 206 -9.34 5.49 -5.01
CA LYS A 206 -9.36 4.90 -3.66
C LYS A 206 -8.06 5.25 -2.91
N PRO A 207 -7.85 6.52 -2.53
CA PRO A 207 -6.58 6.99 -1.99
C PRO A 207 -6.30 6.49 -0.59
N HIS A 208 -5.08 6.77 -0.12
CA HIS A 208 -4.71 6.49 1.25
C HIS A 208 -5.61 7.23 2.25
N ALA A 209 -5.89 6.61 3.41
CA ALA A 209 -6.71 7.15 4.50
C ALA A 209 -6.19 8.47 5.15
N TRP A 210 -5.07 9.03 4.70
CA TRP A 210 -4.44 10.22 5.31
C TRP A 210 -5.09 11.56 4.88
N GLY A 211 -6.42 11.62 4.79
CA GLY A 211 -7.16 12.88 4.65
C GLY A 211 -7.44 13.37 3.23
N MET A 212 -7.22 12.53 2.21
CA MET A 212 -7.52 12.86 0.82
C MET A 212 -8.79 12.20 0.32
N LYS A 213 -9.60 12.93 -0.46
CA LYS A 213 -10.78 12.40 -1.13
C LYS A 213 -10.42 11.75 -2.46
N GLY A 214 -11.02 10.60 -2.76
CA GLY A 214 -10.88 9.93 -4.05
C GLY A 214 -11.67 10.63 -5.16
N TRP A 215 -11.16 10.57 -6.39
CA TRP A 215 -11.82 11.12 -7.57
C TRP A 215 -11.45 10.33 -8.83
N LYS A 216 -12.38 10.18 -9.77
CA LYS A 216 -12.15 9.38 -10.98
C LYS A 216 -11.31 10.18 -11.98
N VAL A 217 -10.31 9.54 -12.58
CA VAL A 217 -9.42 10.14 -13.60
C VAL A 217 -10.20 10.80 -14.73
N LYS A 218 -11.29 10.18 -15.19
CA LYS A 218 -12.13 10.72 -16.28
C LYS A 218 -12.81 12.05 -15.96
N GLU A 219 -12.88 12.42 -14.68
CA GLU A 219 -13.50 13.65 -14.20
C GLU A 219 -12.48 14.79 -14.06
N TYR A 220 -11.18 14.53 -14.20
CA TYR A 220 -10.13 15.55 -14.13
C TYR A 220 -10.28 16.61 -15.21
N LEU A 221 -10.02 17.84 -14.80
CA LEU A 221 -10.31 19.04 -15.56
C LEU A 221 -9.04 19.63 -16.17
N PHE A 222 -9.18 20.66 -17.01
CA PHE A 222 -8.03 21.44 -17.53
C PHE A 222 -6.94 20.59 -18.20
N GLY A 223 -7.34 19.50 -18.87
CA GLY A 223 -6.44 18.58 -19.54
C GLY A 223 -5.71 17.58 -18.62
N GLY A 224 -5.97 17.58 -17.31
CA GLY A 224 -5.31 16.69 -16.36
C GLY A 224 -5.53 15.20 -16.63
N SER A 225 -6.69 14.83 -17.19
CA SER A 225 -7.01 13.45 -17.55
C SER A 225 -6.20 12.90 -18.74
N GLU A 226 -5.63 13.76 -19.59
CA GLU A 226 -4.91 13.34 -20.82
C GLU A 226 -3.58 12.61 -20.53
N VAL A 227 -3.06 12.72 -19.29
CA VAL A 227 -1.81 12.10 -18.84
C VAL A 227 -1.96 10.60 -18.57
N TYR A 228 -3.15 10.18 -18.12
CA TYR A 228 -3.37 8.87 -17.55
C TYR A 228 -3.99 7.89 -18.55
N ASP A 229 -3.48 6.67 -18.56
CA ASP A 229 -3.74 5.67 -19.60
C ASP A 229 -4.70 4.54 -19.19
N ASP A 230 -5.37 4.71 -18.06
CA ASP A 230 -6.36 3.76 -17.53
C ASP A 230 -7.52 4.49 -16.81
N TYR A 231 -8.53 3.74 -16.34
CA TYR A 231 -9.66 4.30 -15.59
C TYR A 231 -9.25 4.87 -14.22
N ASP A 232 -8.13 4.39 -13.70
CA ASP A 232 -7.55 4.74 -12.41
C ASP A 232 -6.02 4.84 -12.54
N PHE A 233 -5.34 5.28 -11.49
CA PHE A 233 -3.88 5.45 -11.45
C PHE A 233 -3.34 4.95 -10.12
N GLY A 234 -2.23 4.22 -10.18
CA GLY A 234 -1.59 3.52 -9.06
C GLY A 234 -0.57 2.52 -9.58
N ALA A 235 0.13 1.81 -8.70
CA ALA A 235 1.06 0.76 -9.10
C ALA A 235 0.36 -0.34 -9.92
N ASP A 236 1.08 -0.99 -10.84
CA ASP A 236 0.49 -2.06 -11.68
C ASP A 236 -0.16 -3.19 -10.85
N ALA A 237 0.38 -3.46 -9.65
CA ALA A 237 -0.17 -4.44 -8.72
C ALA A 237 -1.52 -4.04 -8.11
N THR A 238 -1.87 -2.75 -8.07
CA THR A 238 -3.10 -2.24 -7.42
C THR A 238 -4.27 -2.08 -8.38
N LEU A 239 -4.00 -1.98 -9.69
CA LEU A 239 -5.01 -1.81 -10.74
C LEU A 239 -5.60 -3.15 -11.20
N HIS A 240 -6.85 -3.14 -11.67
CA HIS A 240 -7.56 -4.30 -12.23
C HIS A 240 -7.66 -5.50 -11.26
N ASN A 241 -7.97 -5.23 -9.99
CA ASN A 241 -8.03 -6.23 -8.92
C ASN A 241 -9.45 -6.59 -8.46
N ASP A 242 -10.49 -5.95 -9.01
CA ASP A 242 -11.87 -6.06 -8.50
C ASP A 242 -12.43 -7.49 -8.56
N CYS A 243 -11.94 -8.29 -9.51
CA CYS A 243 -12.36 -9.69 -9.70
C CYS A 243 -11.33 -10.72 -9.22
N LEU A 244 -10.29 -10.30 -8.49
CA LEU A 244 -9.24 -11.16 -7.96
C LEU A 244 -9.41 -11.45 -6.47
N GLU A 245 -9.15 -12.70 -6.09
CA GLU A 245 -9.12 -13.12 -4.69
C GLU A 245 -7.96 -12.47 -3.93
N ASN A 246 -8.05 -12.41 -2.59
CA ASN A 246 -7.02 -11.76 -1.75
C ASN A 246 -5.62 -12.32 -2.00
N GLU A 247 -5.50 -13.64 -2.17
CA GLU A 247 -4.22 -14.27 -2.49
C GLU A 247 -3.73 -13.85 -3.88
N GLU A 248 -4.58 -13.82 -4.89
CA GLU A 248 -4.20 -13.41 -6.26
C GLU A 248 -3.72 -11.95 -6.29
N VAL A 249 -4.38 -11.06 -5.54
CA VAL A 249 -3.96 -9.66 -5.36
C VAL A 249 -2.58 -9.59 -4.69
N PHE A 250 -2.37 -10.32 -3.59
CA PHE A 250 -1.04 -10.35 -2.95
C PHE A 250 0.04 -10.95 -3.87
N ARG A 251 -0.30 -11.97 -4.66
CA ARG A 251 0.62 -12.60 -5.61
C ARG A 251 1.03 -11.68 -6.75
N LYS A 252 0.17 -10.72 -7.17
CA LYS A 252 0.60 -9.64 -8.07
C LYS A 252 1.72 -8.81 -7.43
N GLY A 253 1.46 -8.23 -6.25
CA GLY A 253 2.45 -7.40 -5.55
C GLY A 253 3.76 -8.13 -5.21
N SER A 254 3.68 -9.34 -4.65
CA SER A 254 4.87 -10.11 -4.28
C SER A 254 5.68 -10.59 -5.49
N SER A 255 5.05 -11.02 -6.58
CA SER A 255 5.79 -11.38 -7.80
C SER A 255 6.46 -10.16 -8.45
N GLN A 256 5.85 -8.98 -8.36
CA GLN A 256 6.46 -7.72 -8.76
C GLN A 256 7.67 -7.38 -7.88
N PHE A 257 7.55 -7.46 -6.57
CA PHE A 257 8.66 -7.13 -5.67
C PHE A 257 9.84 -8.11 -5.80
N ALA A 258 9.57 -9.41 -5.94
CA ALA A 258 10.60 -10.42 -6.21
C ALA A 258 11.35 -10.13 -7.52
N PHE A 259 10.65 -9.63 -8.54
CA PHE A 259 11.26 -9.17 -9.78
C PHE A 259 12.15 -7.94 -9.56
N ILE A 260 11.66 -6.94 -8.82
CA ILE A 260 12.39 -5.71 -8.51
C ILE A 260 13.71 -6.03 -7.80
N ILE A 261 13.71 -6.95 -6.82
CA ILE A 261 14.91 -7.42 -6.11
C ILE A 261 15.94 -7.97 -7.10
N ARG A 262 15.55 -8.92 -7.96
CA ARG A 262 16.46 -9.49 -8.96
C ARG A 262 17.02 -8.44 -9.91
N TYR A 263 16.16 -7.56 -10.44
CA TYR A 263 16.61 -6.51 -11.36
C TYR A 263 17.61 -5.55 -10.68
N ALA A 264 17.32 -5.12 -9.45
CA ALA A 264 18.19 -4.27 -8.64
C ALA A 264 19.60 -4.86 -8.48
N HIS A 265 19.70 -6.16 -8.21
CA HIS A 265 21.00 -6.85 -8.10
C HIS A 265 21.82 -6.84 -9.38
N THR A 266 21.17 -6.95 -10.55
CA THR A 266 21.86 -6.82 -11.85
C THR A 266 22.49 -5.44 -12.06
N ARG A 267 22.03 -4.45 -11.31
CA ARG A 267 22.53 -3.06 -11.33
C ARG A 267 23.39 -2.70 -10.12
N GLY A 268 23.49 -3.60 -9.14
CA GLY A 268 24.24 -3.37 -7.91
C GLY A 268 23.49 -2.64 -6.82
N VAL A 269 22.17 -2.52 -6.97
CA VAL A 269 21.30 -1.93 -5.97
C VAL A 269 20.77 -3.04 -5.07
N LYS A 270 20.97 -2.89 -3.76
CA LYS A 270 20.44 -3.76 -2.70
C LYS A 270 19.03 -3.31 -2.33
N ILE A 271 18.18 -4.23 -1.89
CA ILE A 271 16.79 -3.95 -1.49
C ILE A 271 16.56 -4.25 -0.01
N GLY A 272 15.90 -3.31 0.66
CA GLY A 272 15.37 -3.45 2.01
C GLY A 272 13.84 -3.49 2.03
N LEU A 273 13.26 -4.37 2.85
CA LEU A 273 11.84 -4.39 3.17
C LEU A 273 11.64 -4.02 4.64
N GLY A 274 10.86 -2.98 4.90
CA GLY A 274 10.50 -2.47 6.22
C GLY A 274 9.13 -2.97 6.67
N LEU A 275 9.02 -3.45 7.92
CA LEU A 275 7.77 -3.96 8.50
C LEU A 275 7.58 -3.47 9.94
N ASP A 276 6.36 -3.04 10.28
CA ASP A 276 5.95 -2.73 11.65
C ASP A 276 5.73 -4.01 12.46
N LEU A 277 6.71 -4.39 13.28
CA LEU A 277 6.67 -5.72 13.91
C LEU A 277 5.54 -5.92 14.93
N ASN A 278 5.05 -4.85 15.53
CA ASN A 278 4.04 -4.90 16.58
C ASN A 278 2.61 -4.67 16.04
N LEU A 279 2.44 -4.55 14.73
CA LEU A 279 1.14 -4.43 14.08
C LEU A 279 0.84 -5.69 13.28
N VAL A 280 -0.45 -6.02 13.19
CA VAL A 280 -0.96 -7.09 12.34
C VAL A 280 -2.45 -6.83 12.10
N MET A 281 -3.01 -7.31 10.98
CA MET A 281 -4.44 -7.17 10.74
C MET A 281 -5.25 -7.86 11.84
N GLY A 282 -6.22 -7.13 12.41
CA GLY A 282 -7.15 -7.70 13.39
C GLY A 282 -7.89 -8.93 12.86
N ASP A 283 -8.04 -9.01 11.53
CA ASP A 283 -8.59 -10.13 10.80
C ASP A 283 -7.97 -11.48 11.15
N TYR A 284 -6.69 -11.54 11.48
CA TYR A 284 -6.05 -12.81 11.83
C TYR A 284 -6.54 -13.34 13.19
N GLY A 285 -6.93 -12.45 14.11
CA GLY A 285 -7.35 -12.84 15.46
C GLY A 285 -6.19 -13.34 16.35
N GLN A 286 -4.94 -13.05 15.97
CA GLN A 286 -3.74 -13.29 16.77
C GLN A 286 -2.98 -11.98 16.96
N ALA A 287 -2.19 -11.90 18.04
CA ALA A 287 -1.30 -10.77 18.28
C ALA A 287 -0.07 -10.80 17.35
N ALA A 288 0.52 -9.65 17.07
CA ALA A 288 1.66 -9.52 16.16
C ALA A 288 2.92 -10.31 16.61
N ASP A 289 3.05 -10.56 17.92
CA ASP A 289 4.14 -11.34 18.49
C ASP A 289 3.82 -12.83 18.60
N ASP A 290 2.64 -13.32 18.20
CA ASP A 290 2.28 -14.74 18.22
C ASP A 290 3.22 -15.58 17.33
N PHE A 291 3.53 -16.81 17.74
CA PHE A 291 4.41 -17.69 16.97
C PHE A 291 3.87 -17.98 15.57
N SER A 292 2.56 -18.17 15.40
CA SER A 292 1.98 -18.43 14.07
C SER A 292 2.10 -17.24 13.14
N VAL A 293 2.01 -16.02 13.66
CA VAL A 293 2.17 -14.77 12.89
C VAL A 293 3.63 -14.60 12.48
N VAL A 294 4.57 -14.78 13.41
CA VAL A 294 6.01 -14.70 13.11
C VAL A 294 6.43 -15.78 12.10
N ASP A 295 5.97 -17.02 12.29
CA ASP A 295 6.28 -18.12 11.36
C ASP A 295 5.71 -17.84 9.97
N ALA A 296 4.48 -17.31 9.86
CA ALA A 296 3.89 -16.94 8.58
C ALA A 296 4.65 -15.79 7.90
N ARG A 297 5.09 -14.78 8.66
CA ARG A 297 5.92 -13.67 8.15
C ARG A 297 7.25 -14.18 7.60
N ILE A 298 7.95 -15.02 8.36
CA ILE A 298 9.23 -15.59 7.92
C ILE A 298 9.02 -16.53 6.73
N HIS A 299 7.96 -17.34 6.74
CA HIS A 299 7.62 -18.21 5.62
C HIS A 299 7.38 -17.41 4.34
N GLN A 300 6.60 -16.33 4.41
CA GLN A 300 6.38 -15.42 3.28
C GLN A 300 7.69 -14.84 2.75
N ILE A 301 8.48 -14.19 3.62
CA ILE A 301 9.75 -13.55 3.22
C ILE A 301 10.71 -14.55 2.59
N THR A 302 10.89 -15.72 3.20
CA THR A 302 11.85 -16.73 2.72
C THR A 302 11.38 -17.47 1.46
N THR A 303 10.07 -17.51 1.21
CA THR A 303 9.49 -18.14 0.01
C THR A 303 9.48 -17.17 -1.16
N ASP A 304 8.98 -15.95 -0.95
CA ASP A 304 8.75 -15.00 -2.04
C ASP A 304 9.97 -14.13 -2.31
N TYR A 305 10.79 -13.83 -1.28
CA TYR A 305 11.90 -12.87 -1.32
C TYR A 305 13.22 -13.51 -0.84
N SER A 306 13.53 -14.71 -1.33
CA SER A 306 14.76 -15.44 -0.96
C SER A 306 16.07 -14.68 -1.22
N GLU A 307 16.04 -13.70 -2.13
CA GLU A 307 17.16 -12.84 -2.51
C GLU A 307 17.16 -11.48 -1.77
N LEU A 308 16.26 -11.23 -0.81
CA LEU A 308 16.22 -9.95 -0.07
C LEU A 308 17.55 -9.68 0.67
N ASP A 309 18.08 -8.45 0.57
CA ASP A 309 19.33 -8.09 1.23
C ASP A 309 19.12 -7.73 2.71
N TYR A 310 18.09 -6.91 2.99
CA TYR A 310 17.82 -6.38 4.32
C TYR A 310 16.35 -6.50 4.70
N LEU A 311 16.11 -6.95 5.93
CA LEU A 311 14.81 -6.81 6.60
C LEU A 311 14.93 -5.73 7.67
N LEU A 312 14.12 -4.67 7.53
CA LEU A 312 14.09 -3.55 8.46
C LEU A 312 12.88 -3.70 9.38
N LEU A 313 13.15 -3.74 10.67
CA LEU A 313 12.15 -4.02 11.70
C LEU A 313 11.76 -2.70 12.36
N TYR A 314 10.64 -2.13 11.93
CA TYR A 314 10.21 -0.80 12.31
C TYR A 314 9.57 -0.78 13.69
N ARG A 315 9.87 0.26 14.46
CA ARG A 315 9.07 0.72 15.59
C ARG A 315 7.90 1.53 15.03
N SER A 316 6.69 0.98 15.13
CA SER A 316 5.50 1.63 14.59
C SER A 316 5.24 2.99 15.22
N GLU A 317 4.70 3.91 14.41
CA GLU A 317 4.42 5.30 14.79
C GLU A 317 3.46 5.40 15.99
N ASN A 318 2.40 4.60 15.98
CA ASN A 318 1.25 4.76 16.87
C ASN A 318 1.14 3.69 17.98
N SER A 319 2.19 2.89 18.22
CA SER A 319 2.13 1.83 19.25
C SER A 319 3.12 2.01 20.40
N PRO A 320 2.62 2.22 21.63
CA PRO A 320 3.47 2.40 22.81
C PRO A 320 4.01 1.08 23.40
N ASP A 321 3.51 -0.11 23.02
CA ASP A 321 3.93 -1.36 23.70
C ASP A 321 5.25 -1.93 23.15
N PHE A 322 6.35 -1.38 23.67
CA PHE A 322 7.69 -1.90 23.42
C PHE A 322 7.84 -3.40 23.75
N ARG A 323 7.05 -3.96 24.68
CA ARG A 323 7.18 -5.38 25.06
C ARG A 323 6.70 -6.31 23.95
N VAL A 324 5.61 -5.96 23.26
CA VAL A 324 5.12 -6.73 22.10
C VAL A 324 6.14 -6.68 20.98
N TRP A 325 6.60 -5.48 20.64
CA TRP A 325 7.64 -5.29 19.63
C TRP A 325 8.91 -6.09 19.96
N ASN A 326 9.41 -6.00 21.20
CA ASN A 326 10.63 -6.67 21.61
C ASN A 326 10.50 -8.21 21.55
N ARG A 327 9.34 -8.78 21.95
CA ARG A 327 9.09 -10.21 21.80
C ARG A 327 9.00 -10.62 20.32
N ALA A 328 8.30 -9.85 19.50
CA ALA A 328 8.22 -10.09 18.05
C ALA A 328 9.60 -10.00 17.40
N PHE A 329 10.43 -9.02 17.79
CA PHE A 329 11.80 -8.84 17.32
C PHE A 329 12.64 -10.09 17.57
N TYR A 330 12.77 -10.54 18.83
CA TYR A 330 13.64 -11.69 19.12
C TYR A 330 13.16 -12.98 18.46
N ARG A 331 11.84 -13.18 18.32
CA ARG A 331 11.28 -14.32 17.58
C ARG A 331 11.64 -14.23 16.09
N THR A 332 11.43 -13.07 15.48
CA THR A 332 11.74 -12.81 14.07
C THR A 332 13.24 -12.95 13.81
N TYR A 333 14.09 -12.33 14.64
CA TYR A 333 15.55 -12.42 14.55
C TYR A 333 16.03 -13.86 14.59
N ASN A 334 15.63 -14.64 15.61
CA ASN A 334 16.07 -16.03 15.75
C ASN A 334 15.60 -16.89 14.57
N ALA A 335 14.33 -16.77 14.17
CA ALA A 335 13.78 -17.52 13.05
C ALA A 335 14.44 -17.15 11.71
N LEU A 336 14.75 -15.87 11.48
CA LEU A 336 15.44 -15.42 10.27
C LEU A 336 16.88 -15.90 10.24
N LYS A 337 17.62 -15.83 11.36
CA LYS A 337 18.99 -16.36 11.45
C LYS A 337 19.07 -17.85 11.22
N GLU A 338 18.03 -18.60 11.59
CA GLU A 338 17.93 -20.03 11.31
C GLU A 338 17.60 -20.32 9.84
N LYS A 339 16.59 -19.65 9.27
CA LYS A 339 16.02 -19.99 7.96
C LYS A 339 16.66 -19.26 6.77
N ALA A 340 17.17 -18.04 6.99
CA ALA A 340 17.75 -17.18 5.96
C ALA A 340 18.88 -16.29 6.54
N PRO A 341 20.00 -16.89 6.99
CA PRO A 341 21.10 -16.16 7.65
C PRO A 341 21.78 -15.11 6.77
N ASN A 342 21.58 -15.14 5.46
CA ASN A 342 22.06 -14.16 4.50
C ASN A 342 21.32 -12.82 4.56
N ILE A 343 20.07 -12.80 5.03
CA ILE A 343 19.29 -11.57 5.15
C ILE A 343 19.79 -10.80 6.37
N ARG A 344 20.29 -9.59 6.14
CA ARG A 344 20.76 -8.71 7.22
C ARG A 344 19.56 -8.00 7.87
N ILE A 345 19.72 -7.63 9.14
CA ILE A 345 18.64 -7.05 9.93
C ILE A 345 19.04 -5.64 10.35
N ALA A 346 18.15 -4.68 10.12
CA ALA A 346 18.22 -3.35 10.73
C ALA A 346 16.95 -3.07 11.54
N VAL A 347 17.06 -2.14 12.49
CA VAL A 347 15.92 -1.59 13.22
C VAL A 347 15.78 -0.13 12.81
N SER A 348 14.54 0.26 12.53
CA SER A 348 14.19 1.60 12.03
C SER A 348 13.01 2.18 12.80
N GLY A 349 12.75 3.46 12.60
CA GLY A 349 11.67 4.22 13.22
C GLY A 349 11.98 5.71 13.29
N TRP A 350 10.95 6.51 13.53
CA TRP A 350 11.05 7.96 13.66
C TRP A 350 11.86 8.36 14.89
N GLY A 351 13.02 8.97 14.67
CA GLY A 351 13.92 9.39 15.74
C GLY A 351 14.31 8.22 16.66
N LEU A 352 14.66 7.07 16.08
CA LEU A 352 14.93 5.81 16.78
C LEU A 352 15.73 6.03 18.08
N ASP A 353 15.07 5.74 19.21
CA ASP A 353 15.67 5.91 20.53
C ASP A 353 16.83 4.89 20.73
N PRO A 354 18.04 5.33 21.18
CA PRO A 354 19.15 4.44 21.47
C PRO A 354 18.81 3.31 22.45
N ASP A 355 17.88 3.51 23.39
CA ASP A 355 17.43 2.46 24.32
C ASP A 355 16.72 1.30 23.59
N THR A 356 16.17 1.55 22.41
CA THR A 356 15.58 0.51 21.55
C THR A 356 16.63 -0.48 21.06
N VAL A 357 17.86 0.00 20.81
CA VAL A 357 18.92 -0.79 20.16
C VAL A 357 20.03 -1.24 21.11
N ILE A 358 20.14 -0.67 22.32
CA ILE A 358 21.24 -0.95 23.25
C ILE A 358 21.33 -2.43 23.65
N GLY A 359 20.18 -3.10 23.78
CA GLY A 359 20.09 -4.51 24.18
C GLY A 359 20.07 -5.51 23.03
N LEU A 360 20.06 -5.06 21.77
CA LEU A 360 19.91 -5.94 20.61
C LEU A 360 21.23 -6.61 20.21
N PRO A 361 21.20 -7.76 19.50
CA PRO A 361 22.39 -8.42 18.99
C PRO A 361 23.33 -7.47 18.22
N ALA A 362 24.64 -7.67 18.34
CA ALA A 362 25.65 -6.73 17.82
C ALA A 362 25.64 -6.58 16.29
N ASP A 363 25.12 -7.57 15.57
CA ASP A 363 25.02 -7.57 14.10
C ASP A 363 23.79 -6.81 13.56
N VAL A 364 22.93 -6.30 14.45
CA VAL A 364 21.75 -5.51 14.09
C VAL A 364 22.15 -4.05 13.85
N ILE A 365 21.73 -3.50 12.72
CA ILE A 365 22.04 -2.13 12.30
C ILE A 365 21.00 -1.16 12.87
N ALA A 366 21.42 0.03 13.30
CA ALA A 366 20.51 1.13 13.63
C ALA A 366 20.27 2.01 12.39
N ALA A 367 19.03 2.12 11.93
CA ALA A 367 18.68 2.90 10.74
C ALA A 367 17.58 3.93 11.09
N PRO A 368 17.85 4.95 11.93
CA PRO A 368 16.87 5.96 12.29
C PRO A 368 16.42 6.75 11.06
N ILE A 369 15.12 6.99 10.97
CA ILE A 369 14.59 8.10 10.18
C ILE A 369 14.62 9.34 11.07
N SER A 370 14.87 10.53 10.54
CA SER A 370 14.84 11.73 11.38
C SER A 370 13.51 11.87 12.12
N GLY A 371 13.55 12.30 13.38
CA GLY A 371 12.35 12.44 14.19
C GLY A 371 11.49 13.63 13.75
N HIS A 372 10.17 13.54 13.96
CA HIS A 372 9.24 14.62 13.64
C HIS A 372 9.60 15.97 14.29
N SER A 373 10.28 15.99 15.44
CA SER A 373 10.63 17.27 16.11
C SER A 373 11.92 17.91 15.60
N VAL A 374 12.74 17.21 14.79
CA VAL A 374 14.09 17.64 14.42
C VAL A 374 14.32 17.76 12.91
N ASN A 375 13.29 17.57 12.06
CA ASN A 375 13.33 17.72 10.58
C ASN A 375 14.45 16.90 9.90
N ASP A 376 14.84 17.27 8.68
CA ASP A 376 16.02 16.92 7.85
C ASP A 376 17.39 16.63 8.53
N ARG A 377 17.45 16.54 9.86
CA ARG A 377 18.66 16.32 10.64
C ARG A 377 19.10 14.86 10.66
N ILE A 378 20.41 14.65 10.74
CA ILE A 378 21.00 13.33 10.96
C ILE A 378 21.43 13.25 12.43
N PRO A 379 20.96 12.26 13.22
CA PRO A 379 21.41 12.10 14.59
C PRO A 379 22.92 11.81 14.64
N ASP A 380 23.61 12.29 15.67
CA ASP A 380 24.99 11.85 15.90
C ASP A 380 24.99 10.38 16.29
N GLY A 381 25.57 9.54 15.43
CA GLY A 381 25.70 8.10 15.64
C GLY A 381 26.43 7.69 16.93
N SER A 382 27.13 8.60 17.62
CA SER A 382 27.72 8.33 18.94
C SER A 382 26.68 7.88 19.98
N ILE A 383 25.41 8.26 19.82
CA ILE A 383 24.30 7.80 20.68
C ILE A 383 24.06 6.29 20.59
N TYR A 384 24.51 5.64 19.50
CA TYR A 384 24.40 4.19 19.30
C TYR A 384 25.69 3.44 19.70
N GLY A 385 26.66 4.12 20.30
CA GLY A 385 27.97 3.53 20.64
C GLY A 385 28.74 3.08 19.39
N GLU A 386 29.28 1.86 19.42
CA GLU A 386 30.03 1.28 18.29
C GLU A 386 29.14 0.61 17.24
N ARG A 387 27.81 0.58 17.45
CA ARG A 387 26.86 -0.07 16.53
C ARG A 387 26.87 0.64 15.18
N GLU A 388 26.81 -0.16 14.12
CA GLU A 388 26.65 0.37 12.76
C GLU A 388 25.34 1.15 12.64
N PHE A 389 25.44 2.37 12.08
CA PHE A 389 24.31 3.28 11.94
C PHE A 389 24.16 3.81 10.50
N TRP A 390 22.92 3.93 10.01
CA TRP A 390 22.57 4.53 8.73
C TRP A 390 21.76 5.82 8.93
N GLY A 391 22.29 6.95 8.46
CA GLY A 391 21.58 8.23 8.50
C GLY A 391 20.47 8.29 7.45
N CYS A 392 19.28 8.76 7.85
CA CYS A 392 18.13 8.95 6.96
C CYS A 392 17.45 10.31 7.21
N PRO A 393 18.03 11.43 6.71
CA PRO A 393 17.34 12.72 6.63
C PRO A 393 16.04 12.62 5.82
N TRP A 394 15.16 13.61 5.98
CA TRP A 394 13.99 13.78 5.11
C TRP A 394 14.36 14.73 3.98
N SER A 395 14.02 14.37 2.75
CA SER A 395 14.02 15.29 1.61
C SER A 395 12.80 16.22 1.62
N GLU A 396 11.71 15.77 2.25
CA GLU A 396 10.37 16.37 2.32
C GLU A 396 9.62 15.78 3.52
N ARG A 397 8.63 16.45 4.11
CA ARG A 397 8.00 16.04 5.38
C ARG A 397 6.49 15.68 5.33
N ASP A 398 6.03 14.87 6.30
CA ASP A 398 4.63 14.47 6.54
C ASP A 398 3.70 15.66 6.78
N TYR A 399 4.12 16.62 7.60
CA TYR A 399 3.32 17.76 8.03
C TYR A 399 4.17 19.02 7.94
N ASN A 400 3.53 20.14 7.61
CA ASN A 400 4.17 21.45 7.53
C ASN A 400 5.38 21.46 6.56
N ASP A 401 5.26 20.76 5.43
CA ASP A 401 6.18 20.89 4.30
C ASP A 401 5.45 20.56 2.99
N SER A 402 5.79 21.27 1.91
CA SER A 402 5.09 21.08 0.64
C SER A 402 5.69 19.96 -0.18
N ILE A 403 4.84 19.01 -0.58
CA ILE A 403 5.20 18.00 -1.58
C ILE A 403 4.66 18.33 -2.98
N HIS A 404 3.92 19.44 -3.11
CA HIS A 404 3.36 19.90 -4.39
C HIS A 404 4.24 20.97 -5.05
N PHE A 405 5.05 21.71 -4.30
CA PHE A 405 5.91 22.77 -4.82
C PHE A 405 7.38 22.49 -4.47
N ALA A 406 8.02 23.39 -3.75
CA ALA A 406 9.34 23.18 -3.14
C ALA A 406 9.21 22.75 -1.68
N PRO A 407 10.12 21.92 -1.17
CA PRO A 407 10.15 21.53 0.24
C PRO A 407 10.70 22.68 1.11
N TYR A 408 9.82 23.58 1.54
CA TYR A 408 10.14 24.83 2.25
C TYR A 408 10.73 24.63 3.65
N CYS A 409 10.39 23.52 4.32
CA CYS A 409 10.70 23.33 5.74
C CYS A 409 11.76 22.25 6.01
N THR A 410 12.28 21.64 4.94
CA THR A 410 13.45 20.76 4.98
C THR A 410 14.58 21.44 4.20
N LEU A 411 15.62 21.88 4.91
CA LEU A 411 16.77 22.61 4.41
C LEU A 411 17.95 21.67 4.19
N LEU A 412 18.52 21.68 2.98
CA LEU A 412 19.70 20.87 2.67
C LEU A 412 20.90 21.27 3.55
N SER A 413 20.99 22.54 3.95
CA SER A 413 22.04 23.07 4.82
C SER A 413 22.15 22.33 6.16
N ASN A 414 21.03 21.83 6.70
CA ASN A 414 21.03 21.01 7.92
C ASN A 414 21.68 19.64 7.67
N THR A 415 21.26 18.94 6.61
CA THR A 415 21.80 17.64 6.20
C THR A 415 23.30 17.73 5.92
N VAL A 416 23.73 18.76 5.19
CA VAL A 416 25.16 18.98 4.88
C VAL A 416 25.97 19.18 6.16
N GLY A 417 25.47 20.03 7.06
CA GLY A 417 26.14 20.29 8.32
C GLY A 417 26.27 19.05 9.20
N ASP A 418 25.21 18.24 9.29
CA ASP A 418 25.24 17.01 10.10
C ASP A 418 26.12 15.93 9.47
N TYR A 419 26.08 15.79 8.14
CA TYR A 419 26.97 14.89 7.41
C TYR A 419 28.43 15.25 7.67
N GLN A 420 28.82 16.53 7.64
CA GLN A 420 30.19 16.95 7.96
C GLN A 420 30.63 16.61 9.39
N ARG A 421 29.69 16.55 10.34
CA ARG A 421 29.93 16.18 11.74
C ARG A 421 29.73 14.69 12.02
N ARG A 422 29.45 13.88 11.00
CA ARG A 422 29.12 12.45 11.15
C ARG A 422 30.16 11.70 11.97
N SER A 423 29.67 10.81 12.83
CA SER A 423 30.49 9.88 13.59
C SER A 423 30.96 8.71 12.72
N ARG A 424 32.08 8.08 13.13
CA ARG A 424 32.75 7.03 12.34
C ARG A 424 31.92 5.77 12.13
N ASN A 425 30.94 5.51 13.00
CA ASN A 425 30.02 4.38 12.91
C ASN A 425 28.85 4.63 11.95
N MET A 426 28.73 5.83 11.36
CA MET A 426 27.81 6.09 10.24
C MET A 426 28.32 5.43 8.96
N LYS A 427 27.73 4.28 8.62
CA LYS A 427 28.13 3.47 7.45
C LYS A 427 27.13 3.49 6.29
N GLY A 428 25.94 4.04 6.52
CA GLY A 428 24.93 4.28 5.49
C GLY A 428 24.44 5.73 5.49
N LEU A 429 24.10 6.21 4.29
CA LEU A 429 23.38 7.46 4.07
C LEU A 429 22.24 7.18 3.08
N MET A 430 21.01 7.21 3.54
CA MET A 430 19.82 7.17 2.68
C MET A 430 18.96 8.40 2.97
N THR A 431 17.85 8.61 2.26
CA THR A 431 16.93 9.71 2.59
C THR A 431 15.49 9.25 2.41
N LEU A 432 14.61 9.67 3.31
CA LEU A 432 13.18 9.50 3.12
C LEU A 432 12.69 10.54 2.11
N THR A 433 11.91 10.09 1.13
CA THR A 433 11.42 10.97 0.08
C THR A 433 10.01 10.57 -0.36
N TRP A 434 9.14 11.54 -0.60
CA TRP A 434 7.84 11.28 -1.23
C TRP A 434 8.02 11.26 -2.74
N ARG A 435 8.60 12.33 -3.27
CA ARG A 435 8.95 12.47 -4.69
C ARG A 435 10.38 12.02 -4.92
N VAL A 436 10.69 11.62 -6.15
CA VAL A 436 12.08 11.33 -6.55
C VAL A 436 12.70 12.42 -7.43
N SER A 437 12.02 13.54 -7.68
CA SER A 437 12.45 14.56 -8.65
C SER A 437 11.90 15.96 -8.32
N ASP A 438 11.92 16.88 -9.29
CA ASP A 438 11.31 18.21 -9.20
C ASP A 438 11.96 19.10 -8.11
N GLY A 439 11.26 19.35 -7.00
CA GLY A 439 11.75 20.24 -5.93
C GLY A 439 12.86 19.62 -5.09
N VAL A 440 13.05 18.30 -5.16
CA VAL A 440 14.01 17.56 -4.31
C VAL A 440 15.25 17.07 -5.04
N ASP A 441 15.32 17.21 -6.36
CA ASP A 441 16.33 16.54 -7.20
C ASP A 441 17.78 16.90 -6.78
N ALA A 442 18.02 18.17 -6.44
CA ALA A 442 19.32 18.63 -5.92
C ALA A 442 19.64 18.10 -4.51
N LYS A 443 18.64 17.83 -3.67
CA LYS A 443 18.85 17.18 -2.36
C LYS A 443 19.21 15.71 -2.55
N LEU A 444 18.53 15.03 -3.46
CA LEU A 444 18.81 13.62 -3.79
C LEU A 444 20.19 13.46 -4.43
N SER A 445 20.64 14.42 -5.24
CA SER A 445 22.01 14.40 -5.78
C SER A 445 23.06 14.55 -4.68
N TYR A 446 22.81 15.33 -3.63
CA TYR A 446 23.71 15.38 -2.47
C TYR A 446 23.86 14.01 -1.79
N ILE A 447 22.75 13.31 -1.57
CA ILE A 447 22.76 11.96 -0.96
C ILE A 447 23.58 10.97 -1.80
N ALA A 448 23.53 11.11 -3.13
CA ALA A 448 24.36 10.32 -4.05
C ALA A 448 25.84 10.72 -4.02
N GLU A 449 26.15 12.01 -4.01
CA GLU A 449 27.50 12.51 -4.26
C GLU A 449 28.35 12.66 -3.00
N ALA A 450 27.77 13.04 -1.85
CA ALA A 450 28.51 13.31 -0.63
C ALA A 450 29.42 12.14 -0.17
N PRO A 451 28.99 10.86 -0.24
CA PRO A 451 29.86 9.72 0.08
C PRO A 451 31.08 9.56 -0.82
N TRP A 452 31.10 10.18 -2.00
CA TRP A 452 32.21 10.10 -2.97
C TRP A 452 33.10 11.36 -2.97
N ASP A 453 32.71 12.39 -2.22
CA ASP A 453 33.36 13.71 -2.18
C ASP A 453 34.49 13.77 -1.14
N GLN A 454 35.62 13.15 -1.47
CA GLN A 454 36.80 13.12 -0.61
C GLN A 454 37.52 14.48 -0.50
N GLU A 455 37.22 15.41 -1.41
CA GLU A 455 37.82 16.75 -1.46
C GLU A 455 36.99 17.78 -0.69
N ASN A 456 35.83 17.37 -0.16
CA ASN A 456 34.87 18.25 0.53
C ASN A 456 34.48 19.47 -0.33
N SER A 457 34.23 19.22 -1.62
CA SER A 457 33.77 20.20 -2.61
C SER A 457 32.29 20.57 -2.45
N LEU A 458 31.51 19.75 -1.74
CA LEU A 458 30.09 19.97 -1.42
C LEU A 458 29.93 20.42 0.04
N ALA A 459 30.64 21.49 0.42
CA ALA A 459 30.78 21.90 1.81
C ALA A 459 29.59 22.69 2.37
N CYS A 460 28.74 23.26 1.51
CA CYS A 460 27.49 23.91 1.92
C CYS A 460 26.35 23.65 0.91
N SER A 461 25.10 23.95 1.27
CA SER A 461 23.94 23.77 0.38
C SER A 461 24.12 24.53 -0.94
N ARG A 462 24.71 25.74 -0.89
CA ARG A 462 24.98 26.55 -2.09
C ARG A 462 25.86 25.82 -3.09
N ASP A 463 26.92 25.12 -2.65
CA ASP A 463 27.82 24.39 -3.55
C ASP A 463 27.07 23.28 -4.29
N VAL A 464 26.17 22.58 -3.58
CA VAL A 464 25.33 21.53 -4.15
C VAL A 464 24.38 22.11 -5.20
N TYR A 465 23.61 23.14 -4.84
CA TYR A 465 22.64 23.75 -5.75
C TYR A 465 23.32 24.41 -6.96
N TYR A 466 24.48 25.03 -6.78
CA TYR A 466 25.25 25.60 -7.88
C TYR A 466 25.74 24.54 -8.85
N ARG A 467 26.32 23.44 -8.33
CA ARG A 467 26.76 22.32 -9.17
C ARG A 467 25.60 21.67 -9.93
N TYR A 468 24.45 21.51 -9.27
CA TYR A 468 23.22 21.06 -9.91
C TYR A 468 22.79 22.03 -11.02
N ALA A 469 22.80 23.34 -10.73
CA ALA A 469 22.36 24.37 -11.67
C ALA A 469 23.26 24.47 -12.91
N VAL A 470 24.58 24.35 -12.77
CA VAL A 470 25.52 24.29 -13.90
C VAL A 470 25.17 23.14 -14.85
N LYS A 471 24.88 21.94 -14.31
CA LYS A 471 24.56 20.77 -15.12
C LYS A 471 23.17 20.86 -15.75
N CYS A 472 22.18 21.32 -14.99
CA CYS A 472 20.76 21.28 -15.38
C CYS A 472 20.28 22.51 -16.15
N TYR A 473 20.90 23.67 -15.97
CA TYR A 473 20.45 24.95 -16.54
C TYR A 473 21.55 25.68 -17.33
N GLY A 474 22.78 25.17 -17.34
CA GLY A 474 23.93 25.79 -18.01
C GLY A 474 24.71 26.73 -17.09
N ALA A 475 25.98 26.96 -17.42
CA ALA A 475 26.88 27.78 -16.60
C ALA A 475 26.47 29.25 -16.55
N GLU A 476 25.84 29.75 -17.62
CA GLU A 476 25.36 31.13 -17.74
C GLU A 476 24.22 31.43 -16.76
N ALA A 477 23.27 30.51 -16.61
CA ALA A 477 22.12 30.66 -15.72
C ALA A 477 22.40 30.22 -14.28
N ALA A 478 23.47 29.44 -14.04
CA ALA A 478 23.68 28.72 -12.79
C ALA A 478 23.69 29.63 -11.55
N GLU A 479 24.35 30.78 -11.61
CA GLU A 479 24.45 31.70 -10.47
C GLU A 479 23.07 32.25 -10.09
N ALA A 480 22.34 32.80 -11.06
CA ALA A 480 21.04 33.40 -10.83
C ALA A 480 19.99 32.36 -10.40
N VAL A 481 19.99 31.16 -10.99
CA VAL A 481 19.07 30.09 -10.62
C VAL A 481 19.39 29.53 -9.22
N THR A 482 20.67 29.44 -8.84
CA THR A 482 21.07 28.99 -7.50
C THR A 482 20.48 29.87 -6.40
N GLU A 483 20.47 31.19 -6.60
CA GLU A 483 19.87 32.14 -5.63
C GLU A 483 18.35 31.97 -5.47
N ILE A 484 17.69 31.24 -6.38
CA ILE A 484 16.27 30.89 -6.32
C ILE A 484 16.09 29.52 -5.64
N ILE A 485 16.73 28.48 -6.16
CA ILE A 485 16.45 27.09 -5.76
C ILE A 485 17.12 26.68 -4.45
N ASN A 486 18.15 27.42 -4.01
CA ASN A 486 18.80 27.18 -2.73
C ASN A 486 17.97 27.78 -1.59
N GLU A 487 17.00 27.00 -1.10
CA GLU A 487 16.23 27.30 0.11
C GLU A 487 15.50 28.67 0.06
N ASN A 488 15.24 29.19 -1.15
CA ASN A 488 14.72 30.55 -1.34
C ASN A 488 13.59 30.66 -2.38
N GLU A 489 12.95 29.56 -2.79
CA GLU A 489 11.81 29.63 -3.71
C GLU A 489 10.64 30.45 -3.10
N ALA A 490 9.76 30.98 -3.96
CA ALA A 490 8.54 31.63 -3.51
C ALA A 490 7.65 30.65 -2.74
N TYR A 491 6.99 31.15 -1.69
CA TYR A 491 6.21 30.33 -0.76
C TYR A 491 4.74 30.23 -1.19
N ALA A 492 4.20 29.00 -1.25
CA ALA A 492 2.78 28.73 -1.45
C ALA A 492 2.12 28.30 -0.13
N THR A 493 2.34 27.04 0.26
CA THR A 493 1.77 26.41 1.43
C THR A 493 2.70 25.31 1.92
N ASP A 494 2.73 25.11 3.23
CA ASP A 494 3.33 23.98 3.93
C ASP A 494 2.36 22.79 4.08
N ALA A 495 1.21 22.85 3.40
CA ALA A 495 0.28 21.73 3.32
C ALA A 495 0.90 20.55 2.57
N SER A 496 0.71 19.37 3.16
CA SER A 496 1.27 18.09 2.73
C SER A 496 0.14 17.07 2.50
N GLU A 497 0.49 15.91 1.96
CA GLU A 497 -0.47 14.85 1.74
C GLU A 497 -1.00 14.19 3.01
N CYS A 498 -0.29 14.29 4.14
CA CYS A 498 -0.73 13.68 5.40
C CYS A 498 -1.80 14.51 6.13
N MET A 499 -2.23 15.64 5.54
CA MET A 499 -3.26 16.52 6.07
C MET A 499 -4.47 16.58 5.15
N TYR A 500 -5.63 16.94 5.70
CA TYR A 500 -6.79 17.33 4.90
C TYR A 500 -6.45 18.52 4.00
N THR A 501 -7.13 18.62 2.86
CA THR A 501 -7.03 19.78 1.97
C THR A 501 -7.30 21.06 2.76
N PRO A 502 -6.36 22.02 2.84
CA PRO A 502 -6.58 23.25 3.56
C PRO A 502 -7.73 24.04 2.92
N LEU A 503 -8.47 24.80 3.71
CA LEU A 503 -9.40 25.80 3.15
C LEU A 503 -8.60 27.01 2.65
N PRO A 504 -9.12 27.74 1.63
CA PRO A 504 -8.53 29.01 1.22
C PRO A 504 -8.43 29.96 2.41
N SER A 505 -7.23 30.48 2.66
CA SER A 505 -6.91 31.22 3.87
C SER A 505 -7.40 32.67 3.83
N GLY A 506 -7.58 33.24 2.63
CA GLY A 506 -7.91 34.65 2.43
C GLY A 506 -6.84 35.62 2.93
N LYS A 507 -5.64 35.13 3.26
CA LYS A 507 -4.52 35.96 3.72
C LYS A 507 -4.03 36.86 2.58
N ASP A 508 -3.50 38.03 2.93
CA ASP A 508 -2.78 38.87 1.97
C ASP A 508 -1.49 38.16 1.50
N ARG A 509 -1.47 37.79 0.22
CA ARG A 509 -0.37 37.09 -0.47
C ARG A 509 0.42 38.03 -1.40
N THR A 510 0.23 39.35 -1.29
CA THR A 510 0.87 40.34 -2.18
C THR A 510 2.40 40.19 -2.22
N LEU A 511 3.04 39.98 -1.07
CA LEU A 511 4.50 39.80 -0.99
C LEU A 511 4.96 38.48 -1.59
N ASP A 512 4.21 37.39 -1.41
CA ASP A 512 4.55 36.09 -1.99
C ASP A 512 4.44 36.12 -3.51
N MET A 513 3.39 36.75 -4.05
CA MET A 513 3.22 36.94 -5.48
C MET A 513 4.31 37.85 -6.06
N ALA A 514 4.68 38.93 -5.37
CA ALA A 514 5.78 39.80 -5.81
C ALA A 514 7.14 39.08 -5.81
N LYS A 515 7.40 38.21 -4.82
CA LYS A 515 8.59 37.36 -4.82
C LYS A 515 8.58 36.38 -5.99
N ALA A 516 7.44 35.72 -6.23
CA ALA A 516 7.28 34.82 -7.38
C ALA A 516 7.52 35.56 -8.71
N ASP A 517 6.98 36.77 -8.88
CA ASP A 517 7.19 37.59 -10.08
C ASP A 517 8.67 37.93 -10.31
N GLY A 518 9.40 38.30 -9.26
CA GLY A 518 10.84 38.54 -9.36
C GLY A 518 11.62 37.30 -9.80
N GLN A 519 11.27 36.13 -9.26
CA GLN A 519 11.91 34.85 -9.63
C GLN A 519 11.55 34.42 -11.05
N LEU A 520 10.29 34.57 -11.45
CA LEU A 520 9.83 34.29 -12.82
C LEU A 520 10.57 35.14 -13.85
N ALA A 521 10.81 36.42 -13.56
CA ALA A 521 11.56 37.31 -14.45
C ALA A 521 13.01 36.83 -14.65
N VAL A 522 13.68 36.39 -13.58
CA VAL A 522 15.04 35.82 -13.66
C VAL A 522 15.07 34.55 -14.49
N ILE A 523 14.10 33.64 -14.29
CA ILE A 523 14.03 32.38 -15.03
C ILE A 523 13.71 32.64 -16.51
N ALA A 524 12.79 33.57 -16.80
CA ALA A 524 12.46 33.96 -18.16
C ALA A 524 13.68 34.54 -18.90
N GLN A 525 14.45 35.40 -18.26
CA GLN A 525 15.70 35.91 -18.82
C GLN A 525 16.70 34.77 -19.12
N ALA A 526 16.88 33.83 -18.19
CA ALA A 526 17.74 32.67 -18.40
C ALA A 526 17.27 31.79 -19.59
N MET A 527 15.96 31.67 -19.79
CA MET A 527 15.37 30.96 -20.93
C MET A 527 15.64 31.66 -22.27
N GLU A 528 15.64 33.00 -22.30
CA GLU A 528 15.95 33.79 -23.50
C GLU A 528 17.44 33.73 -23.86
N GLU A 529 18.32 33.67 -22.86
CA GLU A 529 19.78 33.68 -23.03
C GLU A 529 20.32 32.31 -23.50
N THR A 530 19.68 31.22 -23.08
CA THR A 530 20.14 29.87 -23.45
C THR A 530 19.77 29.51 -24.88
N ARG A 531 20.73 28.92 -25.59
CA ARG A 531 20.51 28.31 -26.91
C ARG A 531 20.31 26.79 -26.83
N ASP A 532 20.57 26.22 -25.65
CA ASP A 532 20.42 24.79 -25.40
C ASP A 532 18.95 24.47 -25.10
N ARG A 533 18.32 23.68 -25.98
CA ARG A 533 16.90 23.34 -25.84
C ARG A 533 16.60 22.46 -24.63
N ALA A 534 17.56 21.64 -24.19
CA ALA A 534 17.39 20.81 -23.01
C ALA A 534 17.44 21.65 -21.73
N TRP A 535 18.37 22.61 -21.65
CA TRP A 535 18.40 23.58 -20.55
C TRP A 535 17.17 24.49 -20.56
N ALA A 536 16.74 24.99 -21.72
CA ALA A 536 15.51 25.78 -21.85
C ALA A 536 14.28 25.03 -21.33
N GLU A 537 14.18 23.73 -21.61
CA GLU A 537 13.08 22.92 -21.12
C GLU A 537 13.14 22.67 -19.60
N ARG A 538 14.32 22.41 -19.05
CA ARG A 538 14.50 22.32 -17.58
C ARG A 538 14.17 23.65 -16.89
N LEU A 539 14.56 24.79 -17.46
CA LEU A 539 14.18 26.12 -16.99
C LEU A 539 12.67 26.35 -17.09
N ARG A 540 12.02 25.91 -18.17
CA ARG A 540 10.55 26.00 -18.31
C ARG A 540 9.81 25.23 -17.22
N ARG A 541 10.30 24.06 -16.80
CA ARG A 541 9.71 23.31 -15.68
C ARG A 541 9.86 24.05 -14.35
N LEU A 542 11.02 24.66 -14.10
CA LEU A 542 11.24 25.54 -12.95
C LEU A 542 10.31 26.77 -12.99
N TYR A 543 10.16 27.39 -14.17
CA TYR A 543 9.21 28.50 -14.38
C TYR A 543 7.77 28.07 -14.03
N CYS A 544 7.33 26.90 -14.51
CA CYS A 544 6.02 26.34 -14.18
C CYS A 544 5.86 26.08 -12.68
N ARG A 545 6.90 25.60 -11.98
CA ARG A 545 6.85 25.44 -10.52
C ARG A 545 6.61 26.76 -9.78
N ILE A 546 7.36 27.82 -10.11
CA ILE A 546 7.18 29.14 -9.49
C ILE A 546 5.86 29.80 -9.92
N ARG A 547 5.42 29.59 -11.17
CA ARG A 547 4.13 30.10 -11.66
C ARG A 547 2.95 29.42 -10.96
N ALA A 548 3.06 28.13 -10.67
CA ALA A 548 2.07 27.40 -9.87
C ALA A 548 1.96 27.97 -8.46
N VAL A 549 3.08 28.36 -7.83
CA VAL A 549 3.08 29.05 -6.53
C VAL A 549 2.32 30.38 -6.63
N LYS A 550 2.57 31.19 -7.66
CA LYS A 550 1.86 32.46 -7.86
C LYS A 550 0.35 32.25 -8.03
N ALA A 551 -0.05 31.29 -8.88
CA ALA A 551 -1.45 30.96 -9.11
C ALA A 551 -2.13 30.47 -7.82
N PHE A 552 -1.45 29.62 -7.04
CA PHE A 552 -1.93 29.20 -5.73
C PHE A 552 -2.14 30.39 -4.79
N CYS A 553 -1.17 31.29 -4.67
CA CYS A 553 -1.28 32.50 -3.84
C CYS A 553 -2.47 33.39 -4.25
N ARG A 554 -2.71 33.54 -5.56
CA ARG A 554 -3.86 34.29 -6.09
C ARG A 554 -5.19 33.63 -5.71
N LEU A 555 -5.28 32.32 -5.86
CA LEU A 555 -6.46 31.54 -5.46
C LEU A 555 -6.68 31.59 -3.94
N ASP A 556 -5.64 31.36 -3.14
CA ASP A 556 -5.70 31.38 -1.67
C ASP A 556 -6.19 32.72 -1.11
N GLN A 557 -5.80 33.83 -1.74
CA GLN A 557 -6.21 35.19 -1.36
C GLN A 557 -7.64 35.52 -1.80
N ASP A 558 -7.98 35.27 -3.07
CA ASP A 558 -9.10 35.94 -3.72
C ASP A 558 -10.22 35.01 -4.23
N ILE A 559 -10.14 33.68 -4.05
CA ILE A 559 -11.13 32.72 -4.59
C ILE A 559 -12.60 33.06 -4.27
N ASN A 560 -12.87 33.63 -3.10
CA ASN A 560 -14.23 34.02 -2.68
C ASN A 560 -14.74 35.30 -3.37
N GLN A 561 -13.84 36.08 -3.98
CA GLN A 561 -14.12 37.33 -4.69
C GLN A 561 -14.16 37.12 -6.21
N MET A 562 -13.55 36.05 -6.72
CA MET A 562 -13.52 35.72 -8.14
C MET A 562 -14.90 35.32 -8.67
N GLY A 563 -15.23 35.81 -9.88
CA GLY A 563 -16.32 35.28 -10.70
C GLY A 563 -15.92 33.98 -11.39
N ALA A 564 -16.89 33.29 -12.02
CA ALA A 564 -16.67 31.96 -12.61
C ALA A 564 -15.60 31.94 -13.73
N GLU A 565 -15.53 32.99 -14.54
CA GLU A 565 -14.57 33.13 -15.63
C GLU A 565 -13.13 33.34 -15.11
N GLU A 566 -12.93 34.30 -14.20
CA GLU A 566 -11.64 34.55 -13.56
C GLU A 566 -11.15 33.30 -12.81
N LEU A 567 -12.03 32.66 -12.04
CA LEU A 567 -11.73 31.43 -11.32
C LEU A 567 -11.28 30.31 -12.26
N THR A 568 -12.00 30.11 -13.37
CA THR A 568 -11.67 29.09 -14.38
C THR A 568 -10.32 29.37 -15.04
N LYS A 569 -10.02 30.64 -15.33
CA LYS A 569 -8.73 31.06 -15.89
C LYS A 569 -7.58 30.80 -14.92
N GLU A 570 -7.72 31.16 -13.64
CA GLU A 570 -6.67 30.95 -12.64
C GLU A 570 -6.44 29.46 -12.35
N PHE A 571 -7.49 28.65 -12.26
CA PHE A 571 -7.34 27.19 -12.12
C PHE A 571 -6.76 26.52 -13.37
N HIS A 572 -7.08 27.00 -14.58
CA HIS A 572 -6.43 26.53 -15.80
C HIS A 572 -4.92 26.77 -15.75
N ILE A 573 -4.48 27.99 -15.38
CA ILE A 573 -3.06 28.31 -15.20
C ILE A 573 -2.43 27.39 -14.15
N PHE A 574 -3.11 27.20 -13.01
CA PHE A 574 -2.62 26.39 -11.92
C PHE A 574 -2.39 24.93 -12.36
N VAL A 575 -3.41 24.27 -12.92
CA VAL A 575 -3.31 22.88 -13.38
C VAL A 575 -2.35 22.73 -14.55
N GLU A 576 -2.37 23.65 -15.52
CA GLU A 576 -1.43 23.62 -16.65
C GLU A 576 0.02 23.64 -16.15
N CYS A 577 0.35 24.41 -15.11
CA CYS A 577 1.71 24.41 -14.57
C CYS A 577 2.14 23.04 -14.03
N PHE A 578 1.22 22.27 -13.42
CA PHE A 578 1.51 20.90 -12.99
C PHE A 578 1.63 19.94 -14.15
N VAL A 579 0.77 20.05 -15.16
CA VAL A 579 0.83 19.25 -16.39
C VAL A 579 2.14 19.49 -17.15
N ARG A 580 2.53 20.75 -17.32
CA ARG A 580 3.72 21.16 -18.10
C ARG A 580 5.03 20.75 -17.42
N ARG A 581 5.04 20.56 -16.11
CA ARG A 581 6.23 20.15 -15.35
C ARG A 581 6.35 18.64 -15.13
N ILE A 582 5.46 17.83 -15.71
CA ILE A 582 5.57 16.37 -15.64
C ILE A 582 6.83 15.91 -16.37
N ASP A 583 7.67 15.17 -15.66
CA ASP A 583 8.90 14.57 -16.18
C ASP A 583 9.05 13.09 -15.78
N ASP A 584 8.39 12.70 -14.70
CA ASP A 584 8.44 11.37 -14.11
C ASP A 584 7.14 11.05 -13.33
N ILE A 585 7.10 9.84 -12.77
CA ILE A 585 5.94 9.30 -12.07
C ILE A 585 5.55 10.10 -10.81
N SER A 586 6.51 10.70 -10.09
CA SER A 586 6.23 11.53 -8.92
C SER A 586 5.54 12.83 -9.30
N THR A 587 5.99 13.48 -10.38
CA THR A 587 5.34 14.69 -10.89
C THR A 587 3.96 14.43 -11.49
N ALA A 588 3.74 13.26 -12.10
CA ALA A 588 2.40 12.81 -12.50
C ALA A 588 1.51 12.58 -11.27
N GLY A 589 2.02 11.93 -10.23
CA GLY A 589 1.34 11.81 -8.93
C GLY A 589 1.02 13.17 -8.29
N ASN A 590 1.79 14.22 -8.55
CA ASN A 590 1.49 15.57 -8.06
C ASN A 590 0.30 16.22 -8.78
N LEU A 591 0.16 16.00 -10.09
CA LEU A 591 -1.03 16.45 -10.82
C LEU A 591 -2.28 15.81 -10.25
N PHE A 592 -2.22 14.51 -9.94
CA PHE A 592 -3.29 13.81 -9.24
C PHE A 592 -3.72 14.55 -7.97
N SER A 593 -2.77 14.94 -7.13
CA SER A 593 -3.07 15.57 -5.84
C SER A 593 -3.73 16.93 -6.02
N VAL A 594 -3.28 17.66 -7.03
CA VAL A 594 -3.84 18.95 -7.39
C VAL A 594 -5.29 18.82 -7.85
N GLU A 595 -5.60 17.80 -8.66
CA GLU A 595 -6.96 17.50 -9.11
C GLU A 595 -7.85 17.09 -7.94
N ASN A 596 -7.44 16.10 -7.13
CA ASN A 596 -8.26 15.58 -6.03
C ASN A 596 -8.45 16.57 -4.89
N ARG A 597 -7.48 17.42 -4.60
CA ARG A 597 -7.56 18.36 -3.47
C ARG A 597 -8.09 19.71 -3.92
N TYR A 598 -7.36 20.41 -4.77
CA TYR A 598 -7.69 21.80 -5.08
C TYR A 598 -8.77 21.93 -6.15
N VAL A 599 -8.74 21.13 -7.23
CA VAL A 599 -9.79 21.21 -8.25
C VAL A 599 -11.10 20.66 -7.70
N GLN A 600 -11.08 19.47 -7.10
CA GLN A 600 -12.29 18.85 -6.56
C GLN A 600 -12.89 19.65 -5.40
N GLU A 601 -12.08 20.08 -4.43
CA GLU A 601 -12.61 20.68 -3.19
C GLU A 601 -12.72 22.20 -3.22
N TRP A 602 -11.91 22.90 -4.02
CA TRP A 602 -12.00 24.37 -4.15
C TRP A 602 -12.76 24.77 -5.41
N TYR A 603 -12.29 24.38 -6.59
CA TYR A 603 -12.87 24.84 -7.86
C TYR A 603 -14.32 24.38 -8.04
N LEU A 604 -14.59 23.07 -7.99
CA LEU A 604 -15.95 22.55 -8.21
C LEU A 604 -16.94 23.05 -7.15
N LYS A 605 -16.50 23.13 -5.90
CA LYS A 605 -17.31 23.69 -4.81
C LYS A 605 -17.68 25.13 -5.09
N ARG A 606 -16.70 25.97 -5.48
CA ARG A 606 -16.93 27.38 -5.77
C ARG A 606 -17.79 27.60 -7.02
N MET A 607 -17.59 26.81 -8.07
CA MET A 607 -18.44 26.86 -9.28
C MET A 607 -19.90 26.54 -8.96
N LYS A 608 -20.13 25.56 -8.08
CA LYS A 608 -21.47 25.22 -7.58
C LYS A 608 -22.10 26.39 -6.79
N GLU A 609 -21.35 27.06 -5.93
CA GLU A 609 -21.82 28.24 -5.18
C GLU A 609 -22.19 29.41 -6.10
N LEU A 610 -21.44 29.58 -7.20
CA LEU A 610 -21.71 30.59 -8.22
C LEU A 610 -22.86 30.22 -9.17
N GLY A 611 -23.38 28.99 -9.10
CA GLY A 611 -24.40 28.49 -10.03
C GLY A 611 -23.92 28.38 -11.47
N ALA A 612 -22.61 28.23 -11.69
CA ALA A 612 -21.99 28.21 -12.99
C ALA A 612 -21.92 26.78 -13.58
N ASP A 613 -22.15 26.65 -14.89
CA ASP A 613 -21.94 25.41 -15.61
C ASP A 613 -20.44 25.20 -15.86
N VAL A 614 -19.85 24.24 -15.15
CA VAL A 614 -18.42 23.88 -15.26
C VAL A 614 -18.03 23.54 -16.69
N ARG A 615 -18.89 22.81 -17.43
CA ARG A 615 -18.58 22.38 -18.78
C ARG A 615 -18.59 23.55 -19.76
N ALA A 616 -19.56 24.45 -19.61
CA ALA A 616 -19.62 25.68 -20.42
C ALA A 616 -18.46 26.63 -20.11
N ALA A 617 -18.10 26.78 -18.84
CA ALA A 617 -16.98 27.63 -18.41
C ALA A 617 -15.63 27.13 -18.95
N GLN A 618 -15.42 25.80 -18.96
CA GLN A 618 -14.21 25.20 -19.53
C GLN A 618 -14.11 25.41 -21.04
N ILE A 619 -15.20 25.18 -21.78
CA ILE A 619 -15.20 25.41 -23.24
C ILE A 619 -14.90 26.88 -23.54
N ALA A 620 -15.50 27.81 -22.79
CA ALA A 620 -15.24 29.25 -22.96
C ALA A 620 -13.78 29.64 -22.61
N GLY A 621 -13.17 28.99 -21.62
CA GLY A 621 -11.77 29.20 -21.26
C GLY A 621 -10.77 28.59 -22.24
N GLU A 622 -11.13 27.50 -22.91
CA GLU A 622 -10.31 26.82 -23.93
C GLU A 622 -10.37 27.51 -25.32
N ASP A 623 -11.48 28.18 -25.65
CA ASP A 623 -11.69 28.87 -26.94
C ASP A 623 -11.30 30.37 -26.92
N GLY A 624 -10.91 30.93 -25.77
CA GLY A 624 -10.48 32.32 -25.64
C GLY A 624 -9.09 32.59 -26.22
N GLU A 625 -8.96 33.62 -27.07
CA GLU A 625 -7.67 34.09 -27.64
C GLU A 625 -6.65 34.55 -26.55
N ASP A 626 -7.11 34.75 -25.30
CA ASP A 626 -6.34 35.31 -24.17
C ASP A 626 -6.00 34.29 -23.05
N GLY A 627 -6.00 32.99 -23.38
CA GLY A 627 -5.37 31.96 -22.54
C GLY A 627 -3.87 32.23 -22.47
N GLY A 628 -3.49 33.15 -21.56
CA GLY A 628 -2.21 33.86 -21.53
C GLY A 628 -1.07 33.09 -22.18
N GLU A 629 -0.68 33.56 -23.36
CA GLU A 629 0.47 33.06 -24.11
C GLU A 629 1.62 32.86 -23.12
N LEU A 630 1.93 31.61 -22.78
CA LEU A 630 3.34 31.28 -22.69
C LEU A 630 3.88 31.59 -24.09
N GLU A 631 4.79 32.56 -24.21
CA GLU A 631 5.60 32.71 -25.40
C GLU A 631 6.21 31.32 -25.72
N GLY A 632 5.58 30.59 -26.65
CA GLY A 632 5.78 29.14 -26.85
C GLY A 632 4.52 28.27 -27.02
N GLY A 633 3.30 28.80 -26.87
CA GLY A 633 2.00 28.08 -26.93
C GLY A 633 1.60 27.45 -28.29
N GLY A 634 2.56 27.25 -29.21
CA GLY A 634 2.34 26.68 -30.53
C GLY A 634 2.62 25.17 -30.65
N GLU A 635 3.20 24.50 -29.66
CA GLU A 635 3.64 23.10 -29.78
C GLU A 635 2.84 22.12 -28.90
N LEU A 636 2.68 20.88 -29.38
CA LEU A 636 2.13 19.78 -28.57
C LEU A 636 3.16 19.35 -27.54
N GLN A 637 2.73 18.96 -26.34
CA GLN A 637 3.63 18.34 -25.38
C GLN A 637 3.58 16.82 -25.53
N VAL A 638 4.74 16.18 -25.66
CA VAL A 638 4.87 14.71 -25.70
C VAL A 638 5.59 14.27 -24.44
N LEU A 639 4.89 13.53 -23.58
CA LEU A 639 5.41 13.01 -22.32
C LEU A 639 5.72 11.52 -22.44
N MET A 640 6.87 11.14 -21.91
CA MET A 640 7.30 9.75 -21.74
C MET A 640 7.74 9.59 -20.29
N ILE A 641 6.85 9.06 -19.44
CA ILE A 641 7.17 8.77 -18.04
C ILE A 641 8.00 7.48 -18.00
N SER A 642 9.15 7.53 -17.33
CA SER A 642 10.05 6.40 -17.12
C SER A 642 10.41 5.63 -18.41
N PRO A 643 11.01 6.30 -19.42
CA PRO A 643 11.36 5.66 -20.69
C PRO A 643 12.23 4.41 -20.48
N VAL A 644 12.02 3.39 -21.33
CA VAL A 644 12.86 2.18 -21.32
C VAL A 644 14.29 2.54 -21.68
N THR A 645 15.22 2.33 -20.75
CA THR A 645 16.65 2.68 -20.97
C THR A 645 17.47 1.49 -21.48
N VAL A 646 17.00 0.27 -21.23
CA VAL A 646 17.66 -0.98 -21.61
C VAL A 646 16.64 -2.00 -22.12
N THR A 647 16.97 -2.72 -23.19
CA THR A 647 16.24 -3.92 -23.63
C THR A 647 17.24 -5.04 -23.90
N LYS A 648 16.81 -6.30 -23.80
CA LYS A 648 17.65 -7.47 -24.06
C LYS A 648 17.27 -8.11 -25.40
N GLU A 649 18.10 -8.97 -25.95
CA GLU A 649 17.67 -9.74 -27.11
C GLU A 649 16.49 -10.64 -26.77
N GLN A 650 15.59 -10.83 -27.74
CA GLN A 650 14.37 -11.60 -27.61
C GLN A 650 13.31 -11.01 -26.65
N SER A 651 13.55 -9.85 -26.01
CA SER A 651 12.51 -9.06 -25.32
C SER A 651 11.80 -8.10 -26.29
N ARG A 652 10.93 -7.24 -25.75
CA ARG A 652 10.22 -6.17 -26.46
C ARG A 652 10.67 -4.80 -25.92
N TRP A 653 10.65 -3.79 -26.78
CA TRP A 653 10.76 -2.39 -26.40
C TRP A 653 9.36 -1.77 -26.40
N ASP A 654 8.84 -1.54 -25.21
CA ASP A 654 7.52 -0.97 -24.98
C ASP A 654 7.63 0.55 -24.83
N ILE A 655 6.84 1.28 -25.61
CA ILE A 655 6.78 2.74 -25.62
C ILE A 655 5.35 3.15 -25.30
N ARG A 656 5.18 4.04 -24.32
CA ARG A 656 3.92 4.68 -23.95
C ARG A 656 4.12 6.19 -23.88
N ALA A 657 3.41 6.93 -24.71
CA ALA A 657 3.53 8.38 -24.83
C ALA A 657 2.17 9.06 -24.58
N ALA A 658 2.13 10.05 -23.68
CA ALA A 658 0.98 10.94 -23.52
C ALA A 658 1.19 12.21 -24.35
N VAL A 659 0.16 12.65 -25.09
CA VAL A 659 0.20 13.83 -25.94
C VAL A 659 -0.82 14.85 -25.47
N ILE A 660 -0.34 15.99 -24.97
CA ILE A 660 -1.15 17.01 -24.32
C ILE A 660 -1.23 18.27 -25.19
N GLY A 661 -2.39 18.93 -25.13
CA GLY A 661 -2.75 20.03 -26.01
C GLY A 661 -3.34 19.53 -27.33
N GLY A 662 -3.59 20.45 -28.26
CA GLY A 662 -4.29 20.15 -29.51
C GLY A 662 -5.69 20.78 -29.55
N LYS A 663 -6.27 20.97 -30.75
CA LYS A 663 -7.68 21.38 -30.87
C LYS A 663 -8.52 20.15 -30.59
N ARG A 664 -9.48 20.26 -29.67
CA ARG A 664 -10.36 19.14 -29.29
C ARG A 664 -11.02 18.53 -30.53
N GLY A 665 -11.02 17.20 -30.61
CA GLY A 665 -11.60 16.46 -31.75
C GLY A 665 -10.71 16.32 -32.99
N LYS A 666 -9.51 16.91 -33.03
CA LYS A 666 -8.52 16.58 -34.07
C LYS A 666 -7.82 15.27 -33.76
N ARG A 667 -7.67 14.42 -34.78
CA ARG A 667 -6.87 13.20 -34.70
C ARG A 667 -5.40 13.59 -34.50
N LYS A 668 -4.80 13.08 -33.42
CA LYS A 668 -3.36 13.18 -33.16
C LYS A 668 -2.66 12.00 -33.85
N GLU A 669 -1.61 12.28 -34.61
CA GLU A 669 -0.72 11.27 -35.17
C GLU A 669 0.55 11.22 -34.33
N VAL A 670 0.92 10.04 -33.84
CA VAL A 670 2.09 9.86 -32.98
C VAL A 670 2.99 8.78 -33.57
N ARG A 671 4.30 9.06 -33.63
CA ARG A 671 5.29 8.17 -34.24
C ARG A 671 6.58 8.15 -33.44
N VAL A 672 7.20 6.97 -33.36
CA VAL A 672 8.58 6.83 -32.90
C VAL A 672 9.51 6.81 -34.12
N CYS A 673 10.56 7.61 -34.05
CA CYS A 673 11.68 7.59 -34.99
C CYS A 673 12.90 7.01 -34.26
N TYR A 674 13.51 5.95 -34.79
CA TYR A 674 14.67 5.31 -34.17
C TYR A 674 15.72 4.89 -35.18
N ARG A 675 16.98 4.82 -34.75
CA ARG A 675 18.14 4.44 -35.58
C ARG A 675 19.28 3.86 -34.75
N GLU A 676 20.23 3.23 -35.43
CA GLU A 676 21.53 2.92 -34.81
C GLU A 676 22.25 4.22 -34.48
N ALA A 677 22.83 4.29 -33.28
CA ALA A 677 23.61 5.43 -32.82
C ALA A 677 24.67 5.87 -33.85
N GLY A 678 24.63 7.15 -34.23
CA GLY A 678 25.55 7.72 -35.24
C GLY A 678 25.18 7.42 -36.69
N SER A 679 24.12 6.64 -36.97
CA SER A 679 23.60 6.42 -38.32
C SER A 679 22.87 7.65 -38.87
N GLY A 680 22.87 7.82 -40.20
CA GLY A 680 22.09 8.87 -40.87
C GLY A 680 20.64 8.47 -41.16
N PHE A 681 20.28 7.19 -41.04
CA PHE A 681 18.99 6.67 -41.50
C PHE A 681 18.04 6.38 -40.34
N TRP A 682 16.87 7.03 -40.36
CA TRP A 682 15.80 6.83 -39.38
C TRP A 682 14.78 5.79 -39.87
N LYS A 683 14.44 4.84 -39.01
CA LYS A 683 13.21 4.04 -39.12
C LYS A 683 12.10 4.78 -38.38
N THR A 684 10.86 4.66 -38.86
CA THR A 684 9.69 5.30 -38.25
C THR A 684 8.55 4.32 -38.13
N GLN A 685 7.85 4.35 -36.99
CA GLN A 685 6.66 3.51 -36.74
C GLN A 685 5.60 4.33 -36.01
N ALA A 686 4.33 4.16 -36.40
CA ALA A 686 3.21 4.84 -35.76
C ALA A 686 2.86 4.17 -34.43
N LEU A 687 2.57 4.96 -33.40
CA LEU A 687 1.99 4.46 -32.16
C LEU A 687 0.47 4.34 -32.32
N GLU A 688 -0.10 3.32 -31.68
CA GLU A 688 -1.53 3.07 -31.66
C GLU A 688 -2.17 3.83 -30.49
N HIS A 689 -3.39 4.37 -30.71
CA HIS A 689 -4.14 5.04 -29.64
C HIS A 689 -4.58 4.03 -28.59
N ARG A 690 -4.40 4.37 -27.31
CA ARG A 690 -4.87 3.56 -26.18
C ARG A 690 -6.16 4.15 -25.61
N VAL A 691 -6.05 5.36 -25.04
CA VAL A 691 -7.15 6.08 -24.41
C VAL A 691 -6.77 7.55 -24.19
N ARG A 692 -7.75 8.47 -24.21
CA ARG A 692 -7.53 9.93 -24.04
C ARG A 692 -6.35 10.42 -24.90
N GLY A 693 -5.34 11.03 -24.29
CA GLY A 693 -4.12 11.52 -24.94
C GLY A 693 -3.00 10.49 -25.08
N VAL A 694 -3.20 9.22 -24.68
CA VAL A 694 -2.13 8.22 -24.56
C VAL A 694 -2.09 7.25 -25.74
N PHE A 695 -0.87 7.00 -26.21
CA PHE A 695 -0.54 6.14 -27.33
C PHE A 695 0.54 5.13 -26.92
N GLY A 696 0.55 3.96 -27.56
CA GLY A 696 1.52 2.92 -27.26
C GLY A 696 1.94 2.10 -28.47
N ILE A 697 3.12 1.49 -28.36
CA ILE A 697 3.59 0.45 -29.28
C ILE A 697 4.60 -0.46 -28.58
N GLY A 698 4.59 -1.75 -28.93
CA GLY A 698 5.64 -2.69 -28.55
C GLY A 698 6.44 -3.14 -29.78
N ILE A 699 7.74 -2.89 -29.79
CA ILE A 699 8.64 -3.25 -30.90
C ILE A 699 9.53 -4.43 -30.46
N PRO A 700 9.50 -5.59 -31.16
CA PRO A 700 10.41 -6.69 -30.86
C PRO A 700 11.88 -6.25 -30.93
N SER A 701 12.68 -6.61 -29.92
CA SER A 701 14.11 -6.23 -29.85
C SER A 701 14.93 -6.67 -31.08
N GLY A 702 14.52 -7.75 -31.76
CA GLY A 702 15.17 -8.23 -32.99
C GLY A 702 15.03 -7.29 -34.19
N GLU A 703 14.07 -6.36 -34.18
CA GLU A 703 13.90 -5.34 -35.23
C GLU A 703 14.78 -4.10 -35.00
N LEU A 704 15.30 -3.96 -33.78
CA LEU A 704 16.15 -2.87 -33.36
C LEU A 704 17.60 -3.09 -33.84
N PRO A 705 18.34 -2.01 -34.13
CA PRO A 705 19.78 -2.09 -34.33
C PRO A 705 20.49 -2.76 -33.14
N GLU A 706 21.64 -3.36 -33.40
CA GLU A 706 22.51 -3.89 -32.34
C GLU A 706 23.16 -2.75 -31.55
N GLY A 707 23.37 -2.95 -30.24
CA GLY A 707 24.04 -1.96 -29.40
C GLY A 707 23.15 -0.77 -29.02
N VAL A 708 23.56 0.44 -29.39
CA VAL A 708 22.94 1.69 -28.91
C VAL A 708 21.95 2.21 -29.97
N VAL A 709 20.71 2.48 -29.56
CA VAL A 709 19.63 2.98 -30.42
C VAL A 709 19.27 4.40 -30.01
N GLU A 710 19.45 5.37 -30.92
CA GLU A 710 18.93 6.73 -30.74
C GLU A 710 17.46 6.76 -31.18
N TYR A 711 16.59 7.41 -30.39
CA TYR A 711 15.19 7.58 -30.74
C TYR A 711 14.58 8.90 -30.26
N TYR A 712 13.48 9.30 -30.89
CA TYR A 712 12.59 10.31 -30.39
C TYR A 712 11.14 9.97 -30.78
N VAL A 713 10.19 10.48 -30.01
CA VAL A 713 8.76 10.39 -30.32
C VAL A 713 8.30 11.75 -30.83
N GLU A 714 7.50 11.78 -31.88
CA GLU A 714 6.92 12.99 -32.44
C GLU A 714 5.39 12.84 -32.53
N ALA A 715 4.68 13.89 -32.14
CA ALA A 715 3.23 14.00 -32.27
C ALA A 715 2.86 15.18 -33.18
N SER A 716 1.76 15.05 -33.92
CA SER A 716 1.20 16.11 -34.76
C SER A 716 -0.33 16.11 -34.73
N ASP A 717 -0.96 17.29 -34.71
CA ASP A 717 -2.40 17.47 -34.92
C ASP A 717 -2.73 18.06 -36.32
N GLY A 718 -1.74 18.03 -37.21
CA GLY A 718 -1.77 18.62 -38.56
C GLY A 718 -1.48 20.12 -38.61
N VAL A 719 -1.42 20.81 -37.47
CA VAL A 719 -1.05 22.23 -37.36
C VAL A 719 0.18 22.40 -36.49
N ARG A 720 0.23 21.69 -35.37
CA ARG A 720 1.26 21.77 -34.35
C ARG A 720 2.00 20.45 -34.27
N THR A 721 3.27 20.53 -33.87
CA THR A 721 4.11 19.37 -33.62
C THR A 721 4.69 19.42 -32.22
N GLY A 722 4.95 18.25 -31.64
CA GLY A 722 5.59 18.09 -30.35
C GLY A 722 6.57 16.92 -30.37
N ARG A 723 7.61 16.95 -29.54
CA ARG A 723 8.62 15.88 -29.49
C ARG A 723 9.04 15.51 -28.09
N TYR A 724 9.41 14.23 -27.93
CA TYR A 724 10.17 13.72 -26.80
C TYR A 724 11.50 13.10 -27.28
N PRO A 725 12.65 13.49 -26.70
CA PRO A 725 12.82 14.68 -25.89
C PRO A 725 12.51 15.95 -26.69
N ALA A 726 12.18 17.06 -26.01
CA ALA A 726 11.87 18.33 -26.69
C ALA A 726 13.04 18.86 -27.56
N ALA A 727 14.28 18.50 -27.21
CA ALA A 727 15.49 18.83 -27.96
C ALA A 727 15.72 17.99 -29.23
N ALA A 728 14.84 17.03 -29.55
CA ALA A 728 14.99 16.16 -30.72
C ALA A 728 14.74 16.88 -32.07
N PRO A 729 15.44 16.50 -33.14
CA PRO A 729 16.43 15.42 -33.24
C PRO A 729 17.86 15.82 -32.84
N GLY A 730 18.08 17.07 -32.40
CA GLY A 730 19.41 17.54 -31.99
C GLY A 730 19.99 16.73 -30.83
N GLN A 731 19.13 16.40 -29.86
CA GLN A 731 19.41 15.47 -28.78
C GLN A 731 18.26 14.46 -28.68
N CYS A 732 18.59 13.18 -28.81
CA CYS A 732 17.64 12.08 -28.82
C CYS A 732 17.70 11.31 -27.50
N ALA A 733 16.60 10.64 -27.16
CA ALA A 733 16.64 9.60 -26.13
C ALA A 733 17.42 8.39 -26.67
N VAL A 734 17.90 7.55 -25.76
CA VAL A 734 18.75 6.41 -26.13
C VAL A 734 18.33 5.16 -25.38
N LEU A 735 18.24 4.06 -26.12
CA LEU A 735 17.98 2.72 -25.64
C LEU A 735 19.23 1.85 -25.86
N SER A 736 19.69 1.16 -24.81
CA SER A 736 20.76 0.18 -24.91
C SER A 736 20.17 -1.22 -25.16
N ARG A 737 20.47 -1.83 -26.31
CA ARG A 737 20.18 -3.25 -26.58
C ARG A 737 21.34 -4.11 -26.11
N LEU A 738 21.12 -4.89 -25.05
CA LEU A 738 22.07 -5.85 -24.51
C LEU A 738 21.87 -7.25 -25.10
N PRO A 739 22.92 -8.09 -25.16
CA PRO A 739 22.78 -9.51 -25.49
C PRO A 739 21.76 -10.20 -24.56
N GLY A 740 21.00 -11.14 -25.11
CA GLY A 740 20.08 -11.97 -24.32
C GLY A 740 20.78 -13.19 -23.70
N SER A 741 20.13 -13.81 -22.71
CA SER A 741 20.55 -15.13 -22.22
C SER A 741 20.35 -16.22 -23.28
N MET A 742 21.19 -17.26 -23.25
CA MET A 742 21.10 -18.42 -24.16
C MET A 742 19.84 -19.27 -23.95
N THR A 743 19.08 -19.05 -22.87
CA THR A 743 17.82 -19.76 -22.63
C THR A 743 16.72 -19.26 -23.57
N GLY A 744 15.83 -20.15 -24.02
CA GLY A 744 14.72 -19.79 -24.89
C GLY A 744 13.62 -18.96 -24.19
N LYS A 745 12.72 -18.38 -24.99
CA LYS A 745 11.50 -17.71 -24.52
C LYS A 745 10.60 -18.67 -23.71
N PRO A 746 9.77 -18.14 -22.79
CA PRO A 746 8.76 -18.95 -22.10
C PRO A 746 7.73 -19.52 -23.09
N GLY A 747 7.06 -20.61 -22.68
CA GLY A 747 6.04 -21.27 -23.49
C GLY A 747 4.84 -20.37 -23.79
N THR A 748 4.23 -20.54 -24.96
CA THR A 748 3.04 -19.80 -25.38
C THR A 748 1.78 -20.36 -24.69
N PRO A 749 0.99 -19.53 -24.01
CA PRO A 749 -0.28 -19.96 -23.41
C PRO A 749 -1.34 -20.23 -24.49
N VAL A 750 -2.32 -21.07 -24.13
CA VAL A 750 -3.49 -21.37 -24.96
C VAL A 750 -4.73 -21.04 -24.15
N LEU A 751 -5.53 -20.11 -24.67
CA LEU A 751 -6.79 -19.70 -24.06
C LEU A 751 -7.90 -20.68 -24.44
N ASP A 752 -8.74 -21.04 -23.46
CA ASP A 752 -9.93 -21.85 -23.66
C ASP A 752 -10.95 -21.06 -24.52
N THR A 753 -11.56 -21.72 -25.50
CA THR A 753 -12.43 -21.09 -26.51
C THR A 753 -13.90 -20.98 -26.09
N ASP A 754 -14.21 -21.13 -24.81
CA ASP A 754 -15.58 -21.32 -24.32
C ASP A 754 -16.47 -20.06 -24.42
N GLY A 755 -15.95 -18.94 -24.97
CA GLY A 755 -16.71 -17.69 -25.18
C GLY A 755 -17.23 -17.02 -23.90
N ASN A 756 -16.79 -17.52 -22.74
CA ASN A 756 -17.19 -17.03 -21.43
C ASN A 756 -16.38 -15.79 -21.03
N MET A 757 -17.00 -14.93 -20.23
CA MET A 757 -16.37 -13.71 -19.70
C MET A 757 -15.09 -13.94 -18.89
N ARG A 758 -14.97 -15.08 -18.21
CA ARG A 758 -13.77 -15.44 -17.43
C ARG A 758 -12.81 -16.22 -18.32
N LEU A 759 -11.71 -15.59 -18.68
CA LEU A 759 -10.60 -16.20 -19.42
C LEU A 759 -10.00 -17.33 -18.59
N ARG A 760 -9.62 -18.43 -19.26
CA ARG A 760 -8.96 -19.59 -18.65
C ARG A 760 -7.88 -20.13 -19.58
N TRP A 761 -6.78 -20.60 -19.00
CA TRP A 761 -5.69 -21.24 -19.72
C TRP A 761 -5.00 -22.30 -18.85
N LYS A 762 -4.23 -23.18 -19.49
CA LYS A 762 -3.44 -24.18 -18.79
C LYS A 762 -2.06 -23.63 -18.39
N PRO A 763 -1.44 -24.18 -17.33
CA PRO A 763 -0.08 -23.79 -16.94
C PRO A 763 0.91 -23.93 -18.10
N CYS A 764 1.73 -22.91 -18.32
CA CYS A 764 2.81 -22.95 -19.30
C CYS A 764 4.06 -23.64 -18.73
N SER A 765 4.82 -24.30 -19.61
CA SER A 765 6.14 -24.84 -19.26
C SER A 765 7.21 -23.74 -19.29
N GLY A 766 8.24 -23.91 -18.46
CA GLY A 766 9.40 -23.01 -18.40
C GLY A 766 9.43 -22.20 -17.11
N ASP A 767 10.50 -21.43 -16.96
CA ASP A 767 10.65 -20.51 -15.83
C ASP A 767 10.16 -19.13 -16.25
N PHE A 768 9.03 -18.69 -15.68
CA PHE A 768 8.43 -17.39 -15.95
C PHE A 768 7.76 -16.84 -14.68
N CYS A 769 7.54 -15.52 -14.65
CA CYS A 769 7.08 -14.82 -13.46
C CYS A 769 5.56 -14.60 -13.46
N TRP A 770 5.00 -14.20 -14.60
CA TRP A 770 3.57 -13.84 -14.70
C TRP A 770 3.02 -14.02 -16.12
N TYR A 771 1.70 -14.01 -16.19
CA TYR A 771 0.96 -13.84 -17.44
C TYR A 771 0.60 -12.36 -17.64
N ARG A 772 0.70 -11.87 -18.88
CA ARG A 772 0.15 -10.56 -19.29
C ARG A 772 -1.13 -10.77 -20.09
N ILE A 773 -2.13 -9.93 -19.82
CA ILE A 773 -3.46 -10.02 -20.40
C ILE A 773 -3.69 -8.79 -21.26
N TYR A 774 -4.12 -9.01 -22.51
CA TYR A 774 -4.35 -7.97 -23.49
C TYR A 774 -5.79 -7.99 -23.98
N ARG A 775 -6.34 -6.81 -24.24
CA ARG A 775 -7.70 -6.59 -24.73
C ARG A 775 -7.69 -5.65 -25.93
N GLY A 776 -8.39 -6.04 -27.00
CA GLY A 776 -8.71 -5.20 -28.15
C GLY A 776 -10.21 -5.11 -28.39
N THR A 777 -10.65 -4.06 -29.07
CA THR A 777 -12.04 -3.86 -29.50
C THR A 777 -12.34 -4.48 -30.87
N GLU A 778 -11.31 -4.92 -31.59
CA GLU A 778 -11.42 -5.51 -32.93
C GLU A 778 -10.62 -6.82 -32.99
N PRO A 779 -11.07 -7.82 -33.78
CA PRO A 779 -10.30 -9.03 -33.98
C PRO A 779 -8.95 -8.72 -34.64
N GLY A 780 -7.92 -9.48 -34.27
CA GLY A 780 -6.59 -9.31 -34.87
C GLY A 780 -5.76 -8.17 -34.27
N PHE A 781 -6.17 -7.55 -33.17
CA PHE A 781 -5.48 -6.42 -32.54
C PHE A 781 -4.00 -6.72 -32.20
N SER A 782 -3.19 -5.66 -32.17
CA SER A 782 -1.76 -5.72 -31.83
C SER A 782 -1.56 -5.88 -30.32
N VAL A 783 -0.63 -6.76 -29.92
CA VAL A 783 -0.23 -6.97 -28.52
C VAL A 783 0.90 -6.00 -28.16
N GLY A 784 0.67 -5.15 -27.17
CA GLY A 784 1.63 -4.16 -26.70
C GLY A 784 1.05 -3.25 -25.62
N PRO A 785 1.74 -2.17 -25.24
CA PRO A 785 1.30 -1.23 -24.21
C PRO A 785 -0.08 -0.62 -24.46
N GLN A 786 -0.49 -0.49 -25.72
CA GLN A 786 -1.80 0.05 -26.11
C GLN A 786 -2.96 -0.88 -25.72
N SER A 787 -2.72 -2.19 -25.67
CA SER A 787 -3.76 -3.21 -25.43
C SER A 787 -3.58 -3.95 -24.10
N LEU A 788 -2.50 -3.68 -23.35
CA LEU A 788 -2.23 -4.31 -22.05
C LEU A 788 -3.30 -3.91 -21.02
N VAL A 789 -3.99 -4.90 -20.46
CA VAL A 789 -4.96 -4.71 -19.37
C VAL A 789 -4.22 -4.79 -18.03
N THR A 790 -3.68 -5.96 -17.72
CA THR A 790 -3.00 -6.22 -16.46
C THR A 790 -2.10 -7.45 -16.55
N TYR A 791 -1.54 -7.86 -15.42
CA TYR A 791 -0.82 -9.10 -15.25
C TYR A 791 -1.35 -9.89 -14.04
N VAL A 792 -1.13 -11.21 -14.06
CA VAL A 792 -1.42 -12.10 -12.94
C VAL A 792 -0.25 -13.06 -12.73
N CYS A 793 0.00 -13.48 -11.49
CA CYS A 793 1.15 -14.35 -11.19
C CYS A 793 1.08 -15.68 -11.97
N ARG A 794 2.22 -16.37 -12.11
CA ARG A 794 2.33 -17.64 -12.85
C ARG A 794 1.36 -18.74 -12.42
N ASP A 795 0.85 -18.68 -11.19
CA ASP A 795 -0.06 -19.68 -10.61
C ASP A 795 -1.53 -19.31 -10.79
N THR A 796 -1.84 -18.08 -11.23
CA THR A 796 -3.18 -17.66 -11.62
C THR A 796 -3.46 -18.08 -13.06
N LEU A 797 -4.46 -18.94 -13.24
CA LEU A 797 -4.81 -19.59 -14.51
C LEU A 797 -6.15 -19.14 -15.08
N SER A 798 -6.77 -18.15 -14.45
CA SER A 798 -8.02 -17.55 -14.92
C SER A 798 -8.05 -16.07 -14.58
N TYR A 799 -8.76 -15.29 -15.38
CA TYR A 799 -8.94 -13.86 -15.14
C TYR A 799 -10.32 -13.41 -15.63
N LEU A 800 -10.95 -12.55 -14.84
CA LEU A 800 -12.17 -11.84 -15.23
C LEU A 800 -11.82 -10.35 -15.26
N ASP A 801 -12.14 -9.70 -16.38
CA ASP A 801 -11.80 -8.28 -16.57
C ASP A 801 -12.63 -7.35 -15.68
N ALA A 802 -12.09 -6.15 -15.43
CA ALA A 802 -12.77 -5.11 -14.67
C ALA A 802 -14.05 -4.65 -15.38
N ALA A 803 -15.00 -4.09 -14.63
CA ALA A 803 -16.26 -3.62 -15.19
C ALA A 803 -16.10 -2.36 -16.07
N GLU A 804 -15.08 -1.54 -15.79
CA GLU A 804 -14.76 -0.32 -16.53
C GLU A 804 -13.62 -0.58 -17.56
N GLY A 805 -13.74 0.05 -18.74
CA GLY A 805 -12.70 0.10 -19.76
C GLY A 805 -11.62 1.13 -19.41
N PHE A 806 -10.57 1.24 -20.24
CA PHE A 806 -9.45 2.17 -19.99
C PHE A 806 -9.88 3.64 -19.89
N ASP A 807 -11.04 4.00 -20.43
CA ASP A 807 -11.61 5.35 -20.38
C ASP A 807 -12.40 5.62 -19.09
N GLY A 808 -12.66 4.59 -18.29
CA GLY A 808 -13.53 4.63 -17.12
C GLY A 808 -15.01 4.51 -17.46
N GLU A 809 -15.36 4.13 -18.70
CA GLU A 809 -16.72 3.79 -19.09
C GLU A 809 -16.98 2.29 -18.94
N PRO A 810 -18.22 1.85 -18.64
CA PRO A 810 -18.53 0.43 -18.53
C PRO A 810 -18.23 -0.34 -19.82
N LEU A 811 -17.60 -1.51 -19.70
CA LEU A 811 -17.39 -2.41 -20.84
C LEU A 811 -18.72 -2.90 -21.38
N SER A 812 -18.94 -2.71 -22.69
CA SER A 812 -20.14 -3.17 -23.38
C SER A 812 -19.81 -3.62 -24.81
N GLY A 813 -20.38 -4.76 -25.22
CA GLY A 813 -20.16 -5.32 -26.55
C GLY A 813 -19.06 -6.39 -26.60
N GLU A 814 -18.49 -6.62 -27.78
CA GLU A 814 -17.49 -7.68 -27.99
C GLU A 814 -16.07 -7.17 -27.80
N TYR A 815 -15.27 -7.94 -27.07
CA TYR A 815 -13.85 -7.67 -26.85
C TYR A 815 -13.01 -8.92 -27.12
N TYR A 816 -11.81 -8.72 -27.60
CA TYR A 816 -10.89 -9.76 -28.04
C TYR A 816 -9.71 -9.83 -27.08
N TYR A 817 -9.39 -11.01 -26.59
CA TYR A 817 -8.37 -11.22 -25.57
C TYR A 817 -7.24 -12.11 -26.05
N ARG A 818 -6.03 -11.78 -25.58
CA ARG A 818 -4.82 -12.60 -25.74
C ARG A 818 -4.03 -12.59 -24.43
N VAL A 819 -3.34 -13.70 -24.17
CA VAL A 819 -2.47 -13.84 -23.00
C VAL A 819 -1.05 -14.19 -23.46
N SER A 820 -0.04 -13.74 -22.73
CA SER A 820 1.37 -14.13 -22.93
C SER A 820 2.05 -14.43 -21.59
N CYS A 821 3.20 -15.11 -21.64
CA CYS A 821 4.07 -15.35 -20.49
C CYS A 821 5.26 -14.40 -20.52
N VAL A 822 5.68 -13.88 -19.37
CA VAL A 822 6.89 -13.05 -19.22
C VAL A 822 7.81 -13.66 -18.17
N ASP A 823 9.07 -13.83 -18.53
CA ASP A 823 10.09 -14.34 -17.62
C ASP A 823 10.85 -13.25 -16.84
N GLY A 824 11.75 -13.67 -15.96
CA GLY A 824 12.57 -12.77 -15.14
C GLY A 824 13.57 -11.91 -15.93
N GLU A 825 13.67 -12.10 -17.25
CA GLU A 825 14.52 -11.34 -18.16
C GLU A 825 13.70 -10.43 -19.09
N PHE A 826 12.39 -10.26 -18.82
CA PHE A 826 11.42 -9.55 -19.67
C PHE A 826 11.26 -10.11 -21.08
N ARG A 827 11.59 -11.38 -21.30
CA ARG A 827 11.28 -12.05 -22.56
C ARG A 827 9.84 -12.51 -22.52
N GLU A 828 9.07 -12.00 -23.49
CA GLU A 828 7.67 -12.35 -23.65
C GLU A 828 7.50 -13.46 -24.69
N SER A 829 6.65 -14.44 -24.39
CA SER A 829 6.26 -15.51 -25.32
C SER A 829 5.55 -14.93 -26.55
N ALA A 830 5.25 -15.77 -27.54
CA ALA A 830 4.20 -15.40 -28.49
C ALA A 830 2.85 -15.26 -27.74
N PRO A 831 1.94 -14.41 -28.20
CA PRO A 831 0.60 -14.34 -27.61
C PRO A 831 -0.18 -15.63 -27.90
N SER A 832 -1.16 -15.93 -27.04
CA SER A 832 -2.10 -17.04 -27.21
C SER A 832 -2.94 -16.90 -28.49
N ASN A 833 -3.74 -17.94 -28.78
CA ASN A 833 -4.93 -17.77 -29.60
C ASN A 833 -5.80 -16.63 -29.05
N GLU A 834 -6.49 -15.94 -29.96
CA GLU A 834 -7.44 -14.88 -29.61
C GLU A 834 -8.79 -15.49 -29.24
N VAL A 835 -9.42 -14.95 -28.20
CA VAL A 835 -10.76 -15.33 -27.75
C VAL A 835 -11.65 -14.09 -27.72
N CYS A 836 -12.82 -14.16 -28.35
CA CYS A 836 -13.85 -13.14 -28.25
C CYS A 836 -14.71 -13.40 -27.01
N CYS A 837 -14.87 -12.38 -26.18
CA CYS A 837 -15.77 -12.38 -25.04
C CYS A 837 -16.80 -11.27 -25.24
N ARG A 838 -18.08 -11.63 -25.09
CA ARG A 838 -19.18 -10.66 -25.18
C ARG A 838 -19.50 -10.13 -23.79
N MET A 839 -19.28 -8.84 -23.60
CA MET A 839 -19.59 -8.09 -22.38
C MET A 839 -21.04 -7.59 -22.48
N GLU A 840 -21.98 -8.42 -22.04
CA GLU A 840 -23.38 -8.02 -21.84
C GLU A 840 -23.66 -7.90 -20.35
N GLY A 841 -23.98 -6.70 -19.89
CA GLY A 841 -24.54 -6.51 -18.54
C GLY A 841 -23.57 -6.73 -17.37
N ILE A 842 -22.26 -6.51 -17.53
CA ILE A 842 -21.38 -6.31 -16.36
C ILE A 842 -21.80 -5.05 -15.60
N GLY A 843 -22.25 -4.05 -16.34
CA GLY A 843 -22.91 -2.88 -15.82
C GLY A 843 -24.42 -3.07 -15.85
N ILE A 844 -25.00 -3.32 -14.69
CA ILE A 844 -25.99 -2.45 -14.05
C ILE A 844 -26.13 -2.98 -12.61
N GLN A 845 -25.30 -2.47 -11.69
CA GLN A 845 -25.79 -2.28 -10.33
C GLN A 845 -26.82 -1.14 -10.41
N ARG A 846 -28.11 -1.48 -10.53
CA ARG A 846 -29.16 -0.50 -10.23
C ARG A 846 -29.53 -0.70 -8.78
N GLU A 847 -29.05 0.18 -7.92
CA GLU A 847 -29.64 0.34 -6.59
C GLU A 847 -31.07 0.84 -6.76
N VAL A 848 -32.03 0.06 -6.27
CA VAL A 848 -33.44 0.44 -6.23
C VAL A 848 -33.79 0.71 -4.78
N HIS A 849 -34.02 1.98 -4.42
CA HIS A 849 -34.43 2.36 -3.07
C HIS A 849 -35.93 2.20 -2.91
N VAL A 850 -36.36 1.43 -1.91
CA VAL A 850 -37.77 1.29 -1.55
C VAL A 850 -38.02 1.94 -0.19
N LYS A 851 -38.85 2.98 -0.14
CA LYS A 851 -39.43 3.49 1.10
C LYS A 851 -40.91 3.10 1.13
N GLY A 852 -41.24 2.05 1.88
CA GLY A 852 -42.62 1.67 2.16
C GLY A 852 -43.08 2.17 3.52
N LYS A 853 -44.26 2.79 3.61
CA LYS A 853 -44.98 2.99 4.87
C LYS A 853 -46.23 2.11 4.84
N GLY A 854 -46.28 1.10 5.71
CA GLY A 854 -47.45 0.24 5.91
C GLY A 854 -47.45 -1.05 5.09
N SER A 855 -48.27 -2.00 5.55
CA SER A 855 -48.39 -3.40 5.15
C SER A 855 -48.91 -3.67 3.72
N SER A 856 -48.55 -2.85 2.72
CA SER A 856 -48.85 -3.13 1.31
C SER A 856 -47.57 -3.53 0.57
N ALA A 857 -47.61 -4.70 -0.08
CA ALA A 857 -46.55 -5.17 -0.97
C ALA A 857 -46.23 -4.09 -2.02
N ALA A 858 -45.00 -3.57 -2.00
CA ALA A 858 -44.54 -2.69 -3.06
C ALA A 858 -44.13 -3.57 -4.24
N SER A 859 -44.83 -3.45 -5.37
CA SER A 859 -44.32 -3.98 -6.64
C SER A 859 -43.17 -3.09 -7.06
N LEU A 860 -41.96 -3.62 -7.00
CA LEU A 860 -40.84 -3.06 -7.74
C LEU A 860 -41.15 -3.29 -9.22
N GLY A 861 -40.74 -2.36 -10.09
CA GLY A 861 -41.20 -2.30 -11.48
C GLY A 861 -40.96 -3.55 -12.32
N LYS A 862 -41.34 -3.49 -13.60
CA LYS A 862 -40.99 -4.54 -14.58
C LYS A 862 -39.52 -4.38 -14.99
N TYR A 863 -38.74 -5.45 -14.92
CA TYR A 863 -37.33 -5.42 -15.26
C TYR A 863 -37.00 -6.59 -16.21
N ASP A 864 -36.29 -6.29 -17.30
CA ASP A 864 -35.75 -7.27 -18.24
C ASP A 864 -34.30 -7.60 -17.83
N PHE A 865 -34.07 -8.84 -17.40
CA PHE A 865 -32.80 -9.25 -16.78
C PHE A 865 -31.89 -10.08 -17.71
N GLY A 866 -32.29 -10.27 -18.97
CA GLY A 866 -31.51 -11.07 -19.94
C GLY A 866 -31.42 -12.57 -19.61
N ALA A 867 -30.97 -13.37 -20.58
CA ALA A 867 -31.11 -14.84 -20.55
C ALA A 867 -30.10 -15.58 -19.64
N ASN A 868 -29.18 -14.89 -18.95
CA ASN A 868 -28.02 -15.51 -18.28
C ASN A 868 -27.94 -15.29 -16.76
N ALA A 869 -28.99 -14.77 -16.12
CA ALA A 869 -29.03 -14.61 -14.67
C ALA A 869 -29.21 -15.95 -13.94
N SER A 870 -28.26 -16.32 -13.09
CA SER A 870 -28.29 -17.59 -12.32
C SER A 870 -28.54 -17.40 -10.81
N HIS A 871 -28.31 -16.20 -10.26
CA HIS A 871 -28.45 -15.88 -8.84
C HIS A 871 -28.91 -14.42 -8.67
N PHE A 872 -29.72 -14.15 -7.63
CA PHE A 872 -30.15 -12.82 -7.23
C PHE A 872 -29.78 -12.58 -5.77
N TYR A 873 -29.10 -11.46 -5.48
CA TYR A 873 -28.73 -11.06 -4.14
C TYR A 873 -29.63 -9.92 -3.66
N LEU A 874 -30.29 -10.13 -2.54
CA LEU A 874 -31.11 -9.12 -1.86
C LEU A 874 -30.29 -8.53 -0.70
N TYR A 875 -30.43 -7.26 -0.39
CA TYR A 875 -29.76 -6.62 0.75
C TYR A 875 -30.80 -5.81 1.53
N TYR A 876 -30.82 -5.93 2.85
CA TYR A 876 -31.87 -5.28 3.66
C TYR A 876 -31.32 -4.82 5.01
N GLY A 877 -31.78 -3.65 5.44
CA GLY A 877 -31.52 -3.12 6.78
C GLY A 877 -32.82 -2.73 7.46
N ALA A 878 -33.42 -3.65 8.23
CA ALA A 878 -34.45 -3.35 9.22
C ALA A 878 -34.58 -4.46 10.27
N GLU A 879 -35.31 -4.16 11.35
CA GLU A 879 -35.44 -5.01 12.55
C GLU A 879 -36.48 -6.16 12.43
N GLU A 880 -37.13 -6.37 11.28
CA GLU A 880 -38.20 -7.35 11.11
C GLU A 880 -37.97 -8.39 9.98
N GLU A 881 -38.76 -9.48 10.01
CA GLU A 881 -38.74 -10.60 9.06
C GLU A 881 -39.14 -10.12 7.65
N LEU A 882 -38.30 -10.42 6.66
CA LEU A 882 -38.55 -10.07 5.26
C LEU A 882 -38.87 -11.31 4.43
N GLU A 883 -40.01 -11.28 3.72
CA GLU A 883 -40.39 -12.28 2.74
C GLU A 883 -40.36 -11.64 1.34
N ALA A 884 -39.47 -12.15 0.48
CA ALA A 884 -39.33 -11.73 -0.90
C ALA A 884 -39.73 -12.86 -1.85
N GLU A 885 -40.58 -12.53 -2.82
CA GLU A 885 -41.09 -13.45 -3.83
C GLU A 885 -40.78 -12.92 -5.22
N LEU A 886 -40.14 -13.76 -6.05
CA LEU A 886 -39.79 -13.47 -7.43
C LEU A 886 -40.80 -14.11 -8.37
N TYR A 887 -41.38 -13.30 -9.26
CA TYR A 887 -42.37 -13.71 -10.24
C TYR A 887 -41.83 -13.51 -11.67
N LEU A 888 -42.17 -14.46 -12.54
CA LEU A 888 -41.98 -14.43 -13.97
C LEU A 888 -43.30 -14.04 -14.63
N GLU A 889 -43.32 -12.96 -15.40
CA GLU A 889 -44.42 -12.71 -16.34
C GLU A 889 -44.13 -13.46 -17.64
N GLU A 890 -44.97 -14.44 -17.97
CA GLU A 890 -45.00 -15.03 -19.29
C GLU A 890 -45.88 -14.15 -20.21
N ASP A 891 -45.54 -14.04 -21.50
CA ASP A 891 -46.37 -13.36 -22.54
C ASP A 891 -47.72 -14.08 -22.82
N SER A 892 -48.15 -14.96 -21.91
CA SER A 892 -49.35 -15.79 -21.98
C SER A 892 -50.50 -15.16 -21.17
N PRO A 893 -51.78 -15.39 -21.55
CA PRO A 893 -52.94 -14.87 -20.82
C PRO A 893 -53.12 -15.45 -19.41
N ALA A 894 -52.32 -16.43 -19.01
CA ALA A 894 -52.18 -16.86 -17.62
C ALA A 894 -51.07 -16.02 -16.95
N GLY A 895 -51.46 -14.90 -16.35
CA GLY A 895 -50.54 -13.93 -15.74
C GLY A 895 -49.59 -14.50 -14.67
N GLU A 896 -48.61 -13.67 -14.30
CA GLU A 896 -47.58 -13.80 -13.25
C GLU A 896 -47.45 -15.19 -12.57
N ARG A 897 -46.33 -15.87 -12.80
CA ARG A 897 -45.99 -17.15 -12.17
C ARG A 897 -44.81 -16.98 -11.19
N GLN A 898 -44.96 -17.42 -9.94
CA GLN A 898 -43.87 -17.37 -8.95
C GLN A 898 -42.77 -18.39 -9.30
N ILE A 899 -41.51 -17.95 -9.34
CA ILE A 899 -40.35 -18.77 -9.74
C ILE A 899 -39.24 -18.84 -8.67
N GLY A 900 -39.35 -18.06 -7.59
CA GLY A 900 -38.41 -18.12 -6.48
C GLY A 900 -38.93 -17.41 -5.23
N THR A 901 -38.46 -17.85 -4.06
CA THR A 901 -38.81 -17.24 -2.77
C THR A 901 -37.58 -17.22 -1.87
N ALA A 902 -37.37 -16.13 -1.15
CA ALA A 902 -36.44 -16.08 -0.03
C ALA A 902 -37.12 -15.51 1.22
N ARG A 903 -36.87 -16.14 2.36
CA ARG A 903 -37.24 -15.65 3.69
C ARG A 903 -35.99 -15.34 4.46
N LEU A 904 -35.97 -14.18 5.08
CA LEU A 904 -34.81 -13.69 5.81
C LEU A 904 -35.17 -13.25 7.21
N PHE A 905 -34.45 -13.85 8.15
CA PHE A 905 -34.55 -13.62 9.58
C PHE A 905 -33.44 -12.66 9.99
N THR A 906 -33.80 -11.46 10.45
CA THR A 906 -32.86 -10.53 11.07
C THR A 906 -32.84 -10.77 12.58
N THR A 907 -31.66 -10.71 13.20
CA THR A 907 -31.48 -10.89 14.65
C THR A 907 -31.29 -9.54 15.34
N GLY A 908 -32.33 -8.69 15.35
CA GLY A 908 -32.56 -7.63 16.34
C GLY A 908 -31.45 -6.60 16.63
N ARG A 909 -30.46 -6.39 15.75
CA ARG A 909 -29.50 -5.28 15.82
C ARG A 909 -29.31 -4.70 14.43
N ALA A 910 -29.09 -3.39 14.34
CA ALA A 910 -28.69 -2.70 13.12
C ALA A 910 -27.28 -3.16 12.69
N GLU A 911 -27.22 -4.31 12.02
CA GLU A 911 -26.07 -4.80 11.27
C GLU A 911 -26.49 -4.99 9.81
N VAL A 912 -25.58 -4.72 8.88
CA VAL A 912 -25.76 -5.09 7.47
C VAL A 912 -25.90 -6.62 7.42
N CYS A 913 -27.13 -7.11 7.27
CA CYS A 913 -27.38 -8.53 7.08
C CYS A 913 -27.15 -8.86 5.60
N GLU A 914 -26.06 -9.58 5.30
CA GLU A 914 -25.89 -10.24 3.99
C GLU A 914 -27.00 -11.29 3.83
N MET A 915 -27.80 -11.18 2.78
CA MET A 915 -28.96 -12.08 2.60
C MET A 915 -28.64 -13.36 1.82
N GLY A 916 -29.45 -14.38 2.10
CA GLY A 916 -29.47 -15.66 1.39
C GLY A 916 -29.94 -15.55 -0.05
N ASP A 917 -29.43 -16.48 -0.86
CA ASP A 917 -29.71 -16.60 -2.28
C ASP A 917 -31.20 -16.89 -2.54
N ILE A 918 -31.84 -16.16 -3.46
CA ILE A 918 -33.15 -16.59 -4.00
C ILE A 918 -32.90 -17.79 -4.90
N ALA A 919 -33.18 -18.99 -4.38
CA ALA A 919 -33.12 -20.21 -5.17
C ALA A 919 -34.24 -20.20 -6.22
N LEU A 920 -33.87 -20.21 -7.49
CA LEU A 920 -34.81 -20.41 -8.59
C LEU A 920 -35.37 -21.84 -8.51
N MET A 921 -36.69 -21.96 -8.55
CA MET A 921 -37.35 -23.26 -8.57
C MET A 921 -37.13 -24.00 -9.90
N GLU A 922 -36.75 -23.27 -10.97
CA GLU A 922 -36.44 -23.79 -12.30
C GLU A 922 -35.47 -22.86 -13.08
N PRO A 923 -34.68 -23.35 -14.06
CA PRO A 923 -33.79 -22.51 -14.87
C PRO A 923 -34.57 -21.60 -15.83
N LEU A 924 -34.15 -20.34 -15.96
CA LEU A 924 -34.75 -19.38 -16.90
C LEU A 924 -34.26 -19.65 -18.34
N SER A 925 -35.17 -19.64 -19.31
CA SER A 925 -34.84 -19.75 -20.74
C SER A 925 -35.50 -18.62 -21.54
N GLY A 926 -34.69 -17.74 -22.15
CA GLY A 926 -35.15 -16.63 -23.01
C GLY A 926 -35.17 -15.26 -22.33
N ALA A 927 -35.62 -14.23 -23.05
CA ALA A 927 -35.84 -12.90 -22.51
C ALA A 927 -37.10 -12.93 -21.62
N ALA A 928 -36.93 -12.71 -20.33
CA ALA A 928 -37.96 -12.83 -19.31
C ALA A 928 -38.10 -11.50 -18.57
N VAL A 929 -39.32 -10.96 -18.52
CA VAL A 929 -39.65 -9.83 -17.64
C VAL A 929 -39.96 -10.39 -16.26
N LEU A 930 -39.10 -10.08 -15.29
CA LEU A 930 -39.28 -10.51 -13.91
C LEU A 930 -39.85 -9.36 -13.09
N SER A 931 -40.77 -9.68 -12.18
CA SER A 931 -41.26 -8.76 -11.16
C SER A 931 -40.91 -9.30 -9.78
N LEU A 932 -40.35 -8.44 -8.92
CA LEU A 932 -40.03 -8.78 -7.54
C LEU A 932 -41.05 -8.13 -6.62
N ARG A 933 -41.67 -8.94 -5.75
CA ARG A 933 -42.51 -8.45 -4.67
C ARG A 933 -41.82 -8.66 -3.34
N ILE A 934 -41.68 -7.57 -2.60
CA ILE A 934 -41.15 -7.59 -1.25
C ILE A 934 -42.30 -7.26 -0.30
N LYS A 935 -42.49 -8.12 0.71
CA LYS A 935 -43.42 -7.90 1.80
C LYS A 935 -42.59 -7.57 3.04
N ALA A 936 -42.58 -6.30 3.42
CA ALA A 936 -41.91 -5.80 4.61
C ALA A 936 -42.89 -4.91 5.40
N SER A 937 -42.88 -5.00 6.72
CA SER A 937 -43.78 -4.25 7.61
C SER A 937 -43.34 -2.80 7.76
N GLU A 938 -42.03 -2.51 7.83
CA GLU A 938 -41.39 -1.19 7.79
C GLU A 938 -39.88 -1.31 7.51
N GLY A 939 -39.28 -0.48 6.65
CA GLY A 939 -37.83 -0.46 6.37
C GLY A 939 -37.42 -0.18 4.91
N ALA A 940 -36.11 -0.02 4.66
CA ALA A 940 -35.54 0.20 3.33
C ALA A 940 -34.79 -1.05 2.82
N ALA A 941 -35.11 -1.47 1.58
CA ALA A 941 -34.47 -2.61 0.92
C ALA A 941 -33.64 -2.17 -0.29
N TRP A 942 -32.57 -2.93 -0.53
CA TRP A 942 -31.59 -2.74 -1.58
C TRP A 942 -31.48 -4.03 -2.40
N ILE A 943 -31.29 -3.93 -3.71
CA ILE A 943 -31.14 -5.10 -4.58
C ILE A 943 -29.92 -4.87 -5.44
N ILE A 944 -29.02 -5.85 -5.46
CA ILE A 944 -27.78 -5.79 -6.24
C ILE A 944 -27.69 -7.07 -7.05
N TYR A 945 -27.59 -6.93 -8.37
CA TYR A 945 -27.37 -8.04 -9.28
C TYR A 945 -25.94 -8.01 -9.83
N GLY A 946 -25.32 -9.18 -9.98
CA GLY A 946 -24.03 -9.34 -10.63
C GLY A 946 -23.76 -10.80 -10.99
N GLY A 947 -23.25 -11.05 -12.19
CA GLY A 947 -22.84 -12.37 -12.67
C GLY A 947 -21.52 -12.90 -12.06
N CYS A 948 -21.14 -12.44 -10.87
CA CYS A 948 -19.89 -12.84 -10.21
C CYS A 948 -20.17 -13.53 -8.87
N PRO A 949 -19.61 -14.72 -8.60
CA PRO A 949 -19.65 -15.35 -7.30
C PRO A 949 -18.54 -14.73 -6.42
N ALA A 950 -18.69 -13.47 -6.03
CA ALA A 950 -17.77 -12.82 -5.09
C ALA A 950 -18.58 -12.27 -3.91
N ARG A 951 -18.63 -13.05 -2.81
CA ARG A 951 -19.34 -12.74 -1.55
C ARG A 951 -18.79 -11.51 -0.79
N THR A 952 -17.79 -10.79 -1.32
CA THR A 952 -16.93 -9.92 -0.51
C THR A 952 -17.07 -8.42 -0.80
N ALA A 953 -17.69 -8.02 -1.91
CA ALA A 953 -17.61 -6.64 -2.43
C ALA A 953 -18.49 -5.60 -1.69
N LEU A 954 -19.36 -5.99 -0.75
CA LEU A 954 -20.34 -5.10 -0.14
C LEU A 954 -20.05 -4.69 1.31
N ARG A 955 -19.03 -5.26 1.95
CA ARG A 955 -18.48 -4.70 3.21
C ARG A 955 -17.59 -3.47 2.97
N GLU A 956 -17.19 -3.20 1.73
CA GLU A 956 -16.21 -2.16 1.40
C GLU A 956 -16.80 -0.75 1.19
N SER A 957 -18.11 -0.54 1.30
CA SER A 957 -18.76 0.79 1.23
C SER A 957 -18.95 1.47 2.60
N GLY A 958 -18.09 1.18 3.57
CA GLY A 958 -18.11 1.82 4.88
C GLY A 958 -17.89 3.34 4.80
N GLY A 959 -18.97 4.12 4.94
CA GLY A 959 -18.88 5.57 5.03
C GLY A 959 -20.18 6.33 4.73
N ILE A 960 -21.30 6.00 5.37
CA ILE A 960 -22.40 6.95 5.53
C ILE A 960 -22.39 7.42 6.98
N THR A 961 -21.64 8.49 7.24
CA THR A 961 -21.86 9.32 8.43
C THR A 961 -23.19 10.04 8.26
N GLU A 962 -24.22 9.62 8.99
CA GLU A 962 -25.35 10.51 9.28
C GLU A 962 -24.84 11.64 10.18
N GLY A 963 -24.77 12.84 9.62
CA GLY A 963 -24.20 13.99 10.29
C GLY A 963 -24.39 15.28 9.49
N GLU A 964 -25.59 15.51 8.94
CA GLU A 964 -26.00 16.88 8.61
C GLU A 964 -26.41 17.58 9.91
N SER A 965 -25.48 18.31 10.54
CA SER A 965 -25.82 19.27 11.58
C SER A 965 -25.62 20.70 11.08
N PHE A 966 -26.73 21.36 10.77
CA PHE A 966 -26.81 22.82 10.67
C PHE A 966 -26.43 23.47 12.01
N ALA A 967 -25.71 24.58 11.90
CA ALA A 967 -25.12 25.35 12.99
C ALA A 967 -26.12 25.94 14.01
N ALA A 968 -25.67 26.01 15.27
CA ALA A 968 -25.86 27.14 16.18
C ALA A 968 -24.80 27.07 17.30
N GLY A 969 -24.03 28.14 17.45
CA GLY A 969 -22.90 28.20 18.38
C GLY A 969 -23.27 28.65 19.80
N ARG A 970 -22.31 28.49 20.72
CA ARG A 970 -21.60 29.59 21.42
C ARG A 970 -20.84 29.07 22.65
N ASP A 971 -19.63 29.61 22.77
CA ASP A 971 -18.94 30.08 23.97
C ASP A 971 -18.54 29.16 25.14
N SER A 972 -17.22 28.91 25.18
CA SER A 972 -16.25 29.34 26.20
C SER A 972 -16.53 29.15 27.71
N GLY A 973 -15.61 28.45 28.39
CA GLY A 973 -15.44 28.53 29.85
C GLY A 973 -14.61 27.40 30.50
N GLN A 974 -13.30 27.61 30.64
CA GLN A 974 -12.34 26.87 31.51
C GLN A 974 -12.62 27.10 33.04
N PRO A 975 -11.84 26.58 34.03
CA PRO A 975 -11.16 25.27 34.25
C PRO A 975 -11.24 24.79 35.75
N HIS A 976 -10.35 23.84 36.15
CA HIS A 976 -9.90 23.39 37.51
C HIS A 976 -10.46 22.05 38.02
N SER A 977 -9.79 21.22 38.82
CA SER A 977 -8.39 20.92 39.20
C SER A 977 -8.48 19.84 40.31
N GLY A 978 -7.51 18.92 40.44
CA GLY A 978 -7.32 18.19 41.70
C GLY A 978 -6.86 16.73 41.58
N ALA A 979 -5.62 16.48 41.99
CA ALA A 979 -5.01 15.16 42.16
C ALA A 979 -5.48 14.48 43.46
N GLU A 980 -5.40 13.14 43.55
CA GLU A 980 -4.77 12.45 44.68
C GLU A 980 -4.55 10.94 44.43
N HIS A 981 -3.37 10.46 44.86
CA HIS A 981 -2.92 9.07 44.90
C HIS A 981 -3.54 8.31 46.08
N TYR A 982 -3.86 7.01 45.92
CA TYR A 982 -3.66 6.00 46.98
C TYR A 982 -3.36 4.61 46.40
N SER A 983 -2.24 4.02 46.85
CA SER A 983 -1.92 2.60 46.73
C SER A 983 -2.11 1.91 48.09
N VAL A 984 -2.93 0.85 48.20
CA VAL A 984 -2.77 -0.21 49.23
C VAL A 984 -3.45 -1.52 48.76
N SER A 985 -2.76 -2.65 48.93
CA SER A 985 -3.27 -4.05 48.98
C SER A 985 -2.74 -4.64 50.31
N PRO A 986 -3.34 -5.66 51.01
CA PRO A 986 -4.20 -6.75 50.50
C PRO A 986 -5.41 -7.19 51.39
N PHE A 987 -6.36 -7.91 50.74
CA PHE A 987 -7.45 -8.79 51.24
C PHE A 987 -8.76 -8.26 51.87
N ARG A 988 -9.85 -8.77 51.26
CA ARG A 988 -11.26 -9.02 51.68
C ARG A 988 -12.22 -7.83 51.86
N ASN A 989 -12.96 -7.52 50.80
CA ASN A 989 -14.26 -6.83 50.80
C ASN A 989 -15.15 -7.44 49.70
N PHE A 990 -16.40 -7.80 49.99
CA PHE A 990 -17.38 -8.28 49.00
C PHE A 990 -18.09 -7.11 48.29
N TRP A 991 -18.16 -7.17 46.97
CA TRP A 991 -18.98 -6.30 46.11
C TRP A 991 -20.02 -7.17 45.40
N MET A 992 -21.30 -6.81 45.44
CA MET A 992 -22.28 -7.32 44.46
C MET A 992 -22.49 -6.22 43.42
N LEU A 993 -22.13 -6.53 42.18
CA LEU A 993 -22.48 -5.71 41.02
C LEU A 993 -23.96 -5.93 40.72
N SER A 994 -24.74 -4.85 40.70
CA SER A 994 -26.04 -4.81 40.05
C SER A 994 -25.90 -4.01 38.77
N ASP A 995 -25.52 -4.68 37.68
CA ASP A 995 -25.75 -4.13 36.34
C ASP A 995 -27.19 -4.46 35.95
N ILE A 996 -28.10 -3.50 36.15
CA ILE A 996 -29.31 -3.45 35.33
C ILE A 996 -28.85 -2.80 34.02
N ALA A 997 -28.20 -3.59 33.17
CA ALA A 997 -27.60 -3.10 31.94
C ALA A 997 -28.69 -2.57 31.00
N GLY A 998 -28.78 -1.24 30.85
CA GLY A 998 -29.68 -0.63 29.85
C GLY A 998 -29.99 0.86 30.00
N CYS A 999 -29.77 1.51 31.15
CA CYS A 999 -30.07 2.94 31.30
C CYS A 999 -28.93 3.67 32.02
N ASN A 1000 -27.98 4.23 31.27
CA ASN A 1000 -26.94 5.11 31.84
C ASN A 1000 -27.36 6.59 31.88
N GLU A 1001 -28.60 6.94 31.56
CA GLU A 1001 -29.07 8.33 31.57
C GLU A 1001 -30.45 8.43 32.25
N ASP A 1002 -30.61 9.48 33.05
CA ASP A 1002 -31.89 9.81 33.69
C ASP A 1002 -32.98 10.00 32.63
N VAL A 1003 -34.17 9.43 32.86
CA VAL A 1003 -35.31 9.61 31.94
C VAL A 1003 -36.02 10.93 32.26
N GLU A 1004 -35.99 11.86 31.30
CA GLU A 1004 -36.75 13.12 31.36
C GLU A 1004 -38.12 12.94 30.71
N ILE A 1005 -39.20 13.15 31.48
CA ILE A 1005 -40.57 13.20 30.98
C ILE A 1005 -41.20 14.50 31.43
N GLY A 1006 -41.52 15.39 30.48
CA GLY A 1006 -42.21 16.64 30.75
C GLY A 1006 -41.41 17.66 31.58
N GLY A 1007 -40.07 17.62 31.52
CA GLY A 1007 -39.19 18.52 32.26
C GLY A 1007 -38.98 18.16 33.73
N LEU A 1008 -39.27 16.91 34.12
CA LEU A 1008 -38.93 16.35 35.43
C LEU A 1008 -38.07 15.10 35.25
N THR A 1009 -36.94 15.07 35.95
CA THR A 1009 -35.95 13.97 35.98
C THR A 1009 -36.39 12.88 36.95
N TYR A 1010 -36.57 11.64 36.48
CA TYR A 1010 -36.91 10.49 37.34
C TYR A 1010 -35.73 9.53 37.46
N GLY A 1011 -35.05 9.52 38.62
CA GLY A 1011 -33.96 8.58 38.90
C GLY A 1011 -34.45 7.20 39.35
N TYR A 1012 -33.90 6.13 38.78
CA TYR A 1012 -34.17 4.75 39.19
C TYR A 1012 -33.62 4.48 40.60
N GLN A 1013 -34.48 3.96 41.49
CA GLN A 1013 -34.10 3.54 42.85
C GLN A 1013 -34.29 2.03 42.99
N TYR A 1014 -33.37 1.35 43.69
CA TYR A 1014 -33.57 -0.05 44.06
C TYR A 1014 -33.60 -0.19 45.58
N ALA A 1015 -34.34 -1.18 46.07
CA ALA A 1015 -34.33 -1.62 47.46
C ALA A 1015 -33.91 -3.09 47.53
N CYS A 1016 -32.78 -3.36 48.19
CA CYS A 1016 -32.27 -4.70 48.43
C CYS A 1016 -32.57 -5.12 49.87
N ARG A 1017 -33.15 -6.31 50.06
CA ARG A 1017 -33.44 -6.92 51.35
C ARG A 1017 -32.79 -8.29 51.46
N VAL A 1018 -32.08 -8.54 52.55
CA VAL A 1018 -31.48 -9.83 52.90
C VAL A 1018 -32.24 -10.39 54.09
N SER A 1019 -32.62 -11.66 54.02
CA SER A 1019 -33.35 -12.34 55.07
C SER A 1019 -32.82 -13.75 55.30
N GLU A 1020 -32.93 -14.23 56.53
CA GLU A 1020 -32.70 -15.63 56.88
C GLU A 1020 -34.02 -16.21 57.39
N GLY A 1021 -34.60 -17.15 56.65
CA GLY A 1021 -35.98 -17.59 56.88
C GLY A 1021 -36.97 -16.43 56.75
N THR A 1022 -37.72 -16.13 57.82
CA THR A 1022 -38.67 -15.00 57.88
C THR A 1022 -38.08 -13.75 58.54
N GLN A 1023 -36.85 -13.80 59.05
CA GLN A 1023 -36.20 -12.68 59.74
C GLN A 1023 -35.39 -11.85 58.72
N MET A 1024 -35.72 -10.57 58.61
CA MET A 1024 -34.95 -9.61 57.79
C MET A 1024 -33.69 -9.21 58.56
N LEU A 1025 -32.53 -9.36 57.91
CA LEU A 1025 -31.22 -9.13 58.49
C LEU A 1025 -30.58 -7.83 57.99
N TYR A 1026 -30.83 -7.46 56.75
CA TYR A 1026 -30.24 -6.27 56.14
C TYR A 1026 -31.16 -5.70 55.07
N GLU A 1027 -31.27 -4.38 55.00
CA GLU A 1027 -32.01 -3.67 53.95
C GLU A 1027 -31.21 -2.43 53.54
N ALA A 1028 -31.09 -2.20 52.23
CA ALA A 1028 -30.38 -1.07 51.65
C ALA A 1028 -31.15 -0.52 50.46
N GLU A 1029 -31.08 0.80 50.26
CA GLU A 1029 -31.62 1.46 49.06
C GLU A 1029 -30.48 2.19 48.34
N GLY A 1030 -30.51 2.16 47.01
CA GLY A 1030 -29.48 2.77 46.15
C GLY A 1030 -30.07 3.36 44.87
N LYS A 1031 -29.26 4.10 44.11
CA LYS A 1031 -29.66 4.74 42.85
C LYS A 1031 -28.82 4.21 41.68
N GLY A 1032 -29.45 3.95 40.53
CA GLY A 1032 -28.76 3.51 39.31
C GLY A 1032 -27.91 2.24 39.52
N ASN A 1033 -26.67 2.24 39.00
CA ASN A 1033 -25.73 1.11 39.04
C ASN A 1033 -24.79 1.14 40.26
N GLU A 1034 -25.12 1.89 41.32
CA GLU A 1034 -24.28 1.92 42.53
C GLU A 1034 -24.25 0.53 43.16
N PRO A 1035 -23.07 -0.07 43.42
CA PRO A 1035 -22.97 -1.39 44.04
C PRO A 1035 -23.38 -1.32 45.51
N PHE A 1036 -24.23 -2.26 45.96
CA PHE A 1036 -24.57 -2.38 47.38
C PHE A 1036 -23.71 -3.44 48.07
N ARG A 1037 -23.43 -3.22 49.36
CA ARG A 1037 -22.53 -4.06 50.16
C ARG A 1037 -23.29 -4.68 51.33
N ILE A 1038 -23.37 -6.01 51.39
CA ILE A 1038 -23.85 -6.72 52.58
C ILE A 1038 -22.70 -6.81 53.60
N PRO A 1039 -22.85 -6.27 54.81
CA PRO A 1039 -21.81 -6.38 55.84
C PRO A 1039 -21.58 -7.83 56.28
N GLU A 1040 -20.31 -8.26 56.37
CA GLU A 1040 -19.93 -9.66 56.62
C GLU A 1040 -20.50 -10.25 57.92
N HIS A 1041 -20.78 -9.41 58.93
CA HIS A 1041 -21.33 -9.87 60.22
C HIS A 1041 -22.79 -10.35 60.15
N PHE A 1042 -23.50 -10.14 59.03
CA PHE A 1042 -24.85 -10.67 58.82
C PHE A 1042 -24.88 -12.07 58.20
N LEU A 1043 -23.73 -12.60 57.75
CA LEU A 1043 -23.64 -13.86 57.03
C LEU A 1043 -22.88 -14.91 57.84
N THR A 1044 -23.58 -15.97 58.26
CA THR A 1044 -23.04 -17.05 59.09
C THR A 1044 -22.77 -18.31 58.26
N PRO A 1045 -21.59 -18.96 58.37
CA PRO A 1045 -21.31 -20.21 57.70
C PRO A 1045 -22.31 -21.33 58.05
N GLY A 1046 -22.71 -22.12 57.06
CA GLY A 1046 -23.71 -23.18 57.16
C GLY A 1046 -25.16 -22.74 56.95
N HIS A 1047 -25.43 -21.43 57.02
CA HIS A 1047 -26.77 -20.83 56.99
C HIS A 1047 -27.20 -20.41 55.57
N SER A 1048 -28.51 -20.34 55.36
CA SER A 1048 -29.13 -19.98 54.07
C SER A 1048 -29.85 -18.65 54.15
N TYR A 1049 -29.60 -17.78 53.17
CA TYR A 1049 -30.10 -16.42 53.11
C TYR A 1049 -30.86 -16.20 51.80
N ALA A 1050 -31.86 -15.33 51.84
CA ALA A 1050 -32.60 -14.87 50.68
C ALA A 1050 -32.33 -13.39 50.45
N VAL A 1051 -31.79 -13.03 49.29
CA VAL A 1051 -31.66 -11.64 48.82
C VAL A 1051 -32.81 -11.34 47.87
N GLN A 1052 -33.55 -10.28 48.15
CA GLN A 1052 -34.60 -9.75 47.31
C GLN A 1052 -34.25 -8.32 46.87
N VAL A 1053 -34.14 -8.08 45.57
CA VAL A 1053 -33.91 -6.74 45.01
C VAL A 1053 -35.17 -6.28 44.30
N THR A 1054 -35.62 -5.07 44.62
CA THR A 1054 -36.87 -4.49 44.11
C THR A 1054 -36.59 -3.16 43.43
N ALA A 1055 -36.94 -3.05 42.15
CA ALA A 1055 -36.81 -1.82 41.38
C ALA A 1055 -38.02 -0.90 41.62
N LYS A 1056 -37.75 0.37 41.91
CA LYS A 1056 -38.74 1.42 42.20
C LYS A 1056 -38.46 2.66 41.35
N CYS A 1057 -39.52 3.34 40.94
CA CYS A 1057 -39.47 4.71 40.45
C CYS A 1057 -40.51 5.52 41.21
N GLY A 1058 -40.05 6.40 42.11
CA GLY A 1058 -40.90 7.06 43.11
C GLY A 1058 -41.61 6.04 44.03
N LEU A 1059 -42.92 6.22 44.26
CA LEU A 1059 -43.74 5.31 45.09
C LEU A 1059 -44.18 4.03 44.35
N LYS A 1060 -43.88 3.90 43.06
CA LYS A 1060 -44.35 2.78 42.21
C LYS A 1060 -43.27 1.70 42.15
N THR A 1061 -43.63 0.46 42.47
CA THR A 1061 -42.75 -0.72 42.35
C THR A 1061 -42.91 -1.33 40.96
N TRP A 1062 -41.81 -1.54 40.26
CA TRP A 1062 -41.82 -2.00 38.87
C TRP A 1062 -41.58 -3.52 38.76
N GLY A 1063 -40.75 -4.08 39.64
CA GLY A 1063 -40.49 -5.52 39.69
C GLY A 1063 -39.59 -5.91 40.87
N SER A 1064 -39.57 -7.19 41.22
CA SER A 1064 -38.75 -7.72 42.32
C SER A 1064 -38.20 -9.10 41.97
N VAL A 1065 -36.91 -9.32 42.23
CA VAL A 1065 -36.25 -10.62 42.07
C VAL A 1065 -35.74 -11.10 43.43
N ARG A 1066 -35.95 -12.38 43.74
CA ARG A 1066 -35.49 -13.02 44.98
C ARG A 1066 -34.61 -14.22 44.66
N ARG A 1067 -33.44 -14.32 45.29
CA ARG A 1067 -32.51 -15.45 45.16
C ARG A 1067 -32.10 -15.94 46.55
N ASP A 1068 -32.08 -17.27 46.70
CA ASP A 1068 -31.64 -17.92 47.92
C ASP A 1068 -30.20 -18.43 47.73
N PHE A 1069 -29.32 -18.22 48.70
CA PHE A 1069 -27.93 -18.66 48.68
C PHE A 1069 -27.54 -19.25 50.03
N ARG A 1070 -26.56 -20.16 50.03
CA ARG A 1070 -26.04 -20.79 51.24
C ARG A 1070 -24.57 -20.43 51.41
N VAL A 1071 -24.22 -19.98 52.61
CA VAL A 1071 -22.83 -19.69 52.97
C VAL A 1071 -22.20 -21.00 53.41
N SER A 1072 -21.19 -21.51 52.70
CA SER A 1072 -20.45 -22.70 53.16
C SER A 1072 -19.29 -22.29 54.07
N ASP A 1073 -18.74 -23.25 54.80
CA ASP A 1073 -17.64 -23.02 55.75
C ASP A 1073 -16.33 -22.56 55.08
N GLU A 1074 -16.22 -22.67 53.75
CA GLU A 1074 -15.00 -22.29 53.02
C GLU A 1074 -15.22 -21.35 51.83
N ASN A 1075 -16.47 -21.09 51.36
CA ASN A 1075 -16.83 -20.08 50.32
C ASN A 1075 -18.37 -19.90 50.17
N LEU A 1076 -18.83 -18.83 49.51
CA LEU A 1076 -20.26 -18.66 49.17
C LEU A 1076 -20.65 -19.57 47.99
N VAL A 1077 -21.74 -20.34 48.09
CA VAL A 1077 -22.24 -21.17 46.98
C VAL A 1077 -23.56 -20.58 46.45
N LEU A 1078 -23.53 -20.09 45.21
CA LEU A 1078 -24.72 -19.74 44.45
C LEU A 1078 -25.33 -21.02 43.88
N LEU A 1079 -26.55 -21.34 44.27
CA LEU A 1079 -27.36 -22.36 43.61
C LEU A 1079 -28.24 -21.61 42.60
N ASN A 1080 -27.95 -21.67 41.29
CA ASN A 1080 -28.85 -21.06 40.31
C ASN A 1080 -29.08 -21.90 39.05
N LYS A 1081 -30.34 -21.84 38.59
CA LYS A 1081 -30.77 -22.03 37.20
C LYS A 1081 -31.12 -20.63 36.66
N PRO A 1082 -30.78 -20.29 35.41
CA PRO A 1082 -31.19 -19.01 34.83
C PRO A 1082 -32.72 -18.99 34.67
N GLU A 1083 -33.36 -17.96 35.24
CA GLU A 1083 -34.75 -17.59 34.94
C GLU A 1083 -34.76 -16.12 34.51
N LEU A 1084 -35.34 -15.84 33.34
CA LEU A 1084 -35.47 -14.51 32.73
C LEU A 1084 -36.44 -13.64 33.53
N LEU A 1085 -36.06 -12.37 33.76
CA LEU A 1085 -36.97 -11.33 34.23
C LEU A 1085 -37.78 -10.79 33.05
N GLY A 1086 -39.12 -10.77 33.19
CA GLY A 1086 -40.02 -10.04 32.31
C GLY A 1086 -40.73 -8.94 33.08
N LEU A 1087 -40.52 -7.67 32.70
CA LEU A 1087 -41.36 -6.56 33.13
C LEU A 1087 -42.51 -6.42 32.14
N GLN A 1088 -43.74 -6.39 32.63
CA GLN A 1088 -44.91 -6.11 31.81
C GLN A 1088 -45.51 -4.79 32.26
N ASP A 1089 -45.49 -3.79 31.37
CA ASP A 1089 -46.41 -2.66 31.49
C ASP A 1089 -47.46 -2.72 30.36
N GLY A 1090 -48.34 -1.71 30.31
CA GLY A 1090 -49.45 -1.69 29.37
C GLY A 1090 -49.07 -1.68 27.89
N GLU A 1091 -47.78 -1.53 27.52
CA GLU A 1091 -47.32 -1.45 26.13
C GLU A 1091 -46.29 -2.52 25.70
N GLY A 1092 -45.81 -3.40 26.59
CA GLY A 1092 -44.92 -4.50 26.17
C GLY A 1092 -44.21 -5.26 27.30
N ILE A 1093 -43.53 -6.36 26.93
CA ILE A 1093 -42.64 -7.13 27.82
C ILE A 1093 -41.19 -6.70 27.59
N TYR A 1094 -40.56 -6.09 28.59
CA TYR A 1094 -39.12 -5.83 28.58
C TYR A 1094 -38.37 -6.97 29.27
N THR A 1095 -37.39 -7.56 28.58
CA THR A 1095 -36.52 -8.62 29.12
C THR A 1095 -35.15 -8.04 29.48
N PHE A 1096 -34.67 -8.38 30.68
CA PHE A 1096 -33.36 -7.95 31.18
C PHE A 1096 -32.52 -9.19 31.50
N ASP A 1097 -31.23 -9.13 31.19
CA ASP A 1097 -30.24 -10.09 31.69
C ASP A 1097 -29.90 -9.71 33.14
N ASP A 1098 -30.03 -10.64 34.10
CA ASP A 1098 -30.01 -10.29 35.52
C ASP A 1098 -28.58 -10.08 36.08
N GLY A 1099 -27.54 -10.20 35.25
CA GLY A 1099 -26.18 -9.75 35.56
C GLY A 1099 -25.53 -10.43 36.78
N TRP A 1100 -26.11 -11.50 37.32
CA TRP A 1100 -25.53 -12.23 38.46
C TRP A 1100 -24.30 -13.03 37.99
N GLY A 1101 -23.14 -12.40 37.98
CA GLY A 1101 -21.86 -13.08 37.76
C GLY A 1101 -21.62 -14.17 38.82
N THR A 1102 -21.21 -15.36 38.39
CA THR A 1102 -20.74 -16.41 39.32
C THR A 1102 -19.38 -16.01 39.89
N VAL A 1103 -19.30 -15.72 41.18
CA VAL A 1103 -18.02 -15.51 41.87
C VAL A 1103 -17.36 -16.87 42.11
N ILE A 1104 -16.35 -17.23 41.29
CA ILE A 1104 -15.45 -18.36 41.56
C ILE A 1104 -14.21 -17.83 42.28
N ASN A 1105 -14.17 -17.97 43.60
CA ASN A 1105 -12.92 -18.05 44.35
C ASN A 1105 -12.62 -19.53 44.58
N SER A 1106 -11.60 -20.07 43.93
CA SER A 1106 -11.23 -21.50 44.05
C SER A 1106 -9.97 -21.69 44.89
N PRO A 1107 -10.07 -22.44 45.99
CA PRO A 1107 -8.96 -23.22 46.52
C PRO A 1107 -9.40 -24.68 46.69
N TYR A 1108 -9.36 -25.51 45.64
CA TYR A 1108 -9.67 -26.94 45.81
C TYR A 1108 -8.43 -27.76 46.19
N GLN A 1109 -8.50 -28.48 47.32
CA GLN A 1109 -7.61 -29.59 47.67
C GLN A 1109 -8.05 -30.88 46.94
N VAL A 1110 -7.11 -31.60 46.33
CA VAL A 1110 -7.36 -32.87 45.60
C VAL A 1110 -6.99 -34.07 46.48
N ARG A 1111 -7.86 -35.10 46.54
CA ARG A 1111 -7.60 -36.38 47.20
C ARG A 1111 -7.24 -37.51 46.20
N PRO A 1112 -6.59 -38.61 46.65
CA PRO A 1112 -6.04 -39.66 45.78
C PRO A 1112 -7.06 -40.50 45.00
N GLU A 1113 -8.35 -40.47 45.34
CA GLU A 1113 -9.35 -41.37 44.72
C GLU A 1113 -9.99 -40.84 43.42
N GLY A 1114 -9.56 -39.67 42.91
CA GLY A 1114 -10.04 -39.08 41.65
C GLY A 1114 -11.31 -38.23 41.80
N PHE A 1115 -11.54 -37.35 40.83
CA PHE A 1115 -12.68 -36.43 40.77
C PHE A 1115 -13.51 -36.65 39.49
N VAL A 1116 -14.81 -36.36 39.56
CA VAL A 1116 -15.76 -36.37 38.43
C VAL A 1116 -16.13 -34.91 38.11
N LEU A 1117 -15.96 -34.49 36.85
CA LEU A 1117 -16.41 -33.17 36.38
C LEU A 1117 -17.68 -33.33 35.56
N SER A 1118 -18.77 -32.66 35.97
CA SER A 1118 -19.93 -32.42 35.10
C SER A 1118 -19.73 -31.07 34.41
N ALA A 1119 -19.80 -31.03 33.08
CA ALA A 1119 -19.57 -29.82 32.30
C ALA A 1119 -20.62 -28.73 32.61
N GLY A 1120 -20.19 -27.71 33.35
CA GLY A 1120 -20.82 -26.40 33.44
C GLY A 1120 -19.76 -25.36 33.09
N GLU A 1121 -19.79 -24.94 31.82
CA GLU A 1121 -19.23 -23.71 31.26
C GLU A 1121 -17.69 -23.52 31.27
N GLY A 1122 -17.08 -23.74 30.10
CA GLY A 1122 -15.75 -23.20 29.78
C GLY A 1122 -15.87 -21.73 29.39
N ASP A 1123 -14.74 -21.09 29.07
CA ASP A 1123 -14.77 -19.71 28.59
C ASP A 1123 -15.60 -19.58 27.29
N ALA A 1124 -15.87 -18.34 26.86
CA ALA A 1124 -16.67 -18.08 25.66
C ALA A 1124 -16.16 -18.80 24.38
N GLY A 1125 -14.90 -19.26 24.37
CA GLY A 1125 -14.28 -20.03 23.31
C GLY A 1125 -14.28 -21.56 23.50
N GLY A 1126 -14.94 -22.10 24.53
CA GLY A 1126 -14.99 -23.53 24.81
C GLY A 1126 -13.69 -24.11 25.36
N ARG A 1127 -12.81 -23.28 25.94
CA ARG A 1127 -11.56 -23.71 26.57
C ARG A 1127 -11.77 -23.99 28.06
N PHE A 1128 -11.17 -25.09 28.52
CA PHE A 1128 -11.15 -25.51 29.92
C PHE A 1128 -9.71 -25.71 30.35
N THR A 1129 -9.17 -24.80 31.14
CA THR A 1129 -7.78 -24.89 31.62
C THR A 1129 -7.75 -25.28 33.10
N PHE A 1130 -7.04 -26.34 33.41
CA PHE A 1130 -6.84 -26.88 34.75
C PHE A 1130 -5.37 -26.76 35.13
N ARG A 1131 -5.05 -26.00 36.19
CA ARG A 1131 -3.71 -26.06 36.79
C ARG A 1131 -3.71 -27.17 37.84
N LEU A 1132 -2.85 -28.16 37.65
CA LEU A 1132 -2.69 -29.22 38.63
C LEU A 1132 -1.93 -28.64 39.84
N PRO A 1133 -2.42 -28.80 41.07
CA PRO A 1133 -1.85 -28.17 42.27
C PRO A 1133 -0.51 -28.79 42.74
N TRP A 1134 0.15 -29.58 41.90
CA TRP A 1134 1.33 -30.38 42.23
C TRP A 1134 2.45 -30.05 41.24
N LYS A 1135 3.69 -30.05 41.71
CA LYS A 1135 4.87 -30.05 40.84
C LYS A 1135 5.16 -31.49 40.43
N TYR A 1136 5.57 -31.70 39.19
CA TYR A 1136 5.91 -33.04 38.68
C TYR A 1136 7.05 -33.66 39.51
N GLU A 1137 6.84 -34.86 40.07
CA GLU A 1137 7.85 -35.60 40.83
C GLU A 1137 8.29 -36.87 40.07
N PRO A 1138 9.59 -37.27 40.15
CA PRO A 1138 10.16 -38.32 39.30
C PRO A 1138 9.54 -39.72 39.47
N GLU A 1139 8.83 -39.96 40.57
CA GLU A 1139 8.23 -41.26 40.92
C GLU A 1139 6.98 -41.61 40.07
N TYR A 1140 6.51 -40.66 39.24
CA TYR A 1140 5.34 -40.79 38.38
C TYR A 1140 5.71 -40.51 36.92
N PRO A 1141 6.19 -41.50 36.15
CA PRO A 1141 6.81 -41.27 34.84
C PRO A 1141 5.85 -40.80 33.73
N TYR A 1142 4.53 -40.85 33.96
CA TYR A 1142 3.53 -40.39 32.99
C TYR A 1142 2.21 -39.95 33.64
N LEU A 1143 1.49 -39.05 32.97
CA LEU A 1143 0.11 -38.68 33.30
C LEU A 1143 -0.87 -39.55 32.50
N LEU A 1144 -1.85 -40.19 33.15
CA LEU A 1144 -2.89 -40.98 32.50
C LEU A 1144 -4.24 -40.23 32.50
N ILE A 1145 -4.79 -39.99 31.31
CA ILE A 1145 -6.11 -39.36 31.13
C ILE A 1145 -7.06 -40.39 30.54
N LYS A 1146 -8.17 -40.70 31.24
CA LYS A 1146 -9.22 -41.58 30.73
C LYS A 1146 -10.42 -40.74 30.28
N ALA A 1147 -10.62 -40.66 28.96
CA ALA A 1147 -11.69 -39.88 28.36
C ALA A 1147 -12.71 -40.80 27.63
N GLU A 1148 -14.00 -40.44 27.70
CA GLU A 1148 -15.09 -41.17 27.03
C GLU A 1148 -15.97 -40.13 26.32
N ALA A 1149 -15.89 -40.03 24.99
CA ALA A 1149 -16.52 -38.94 24.23
C ALA A 1149 -17.65 -39.40 23.30
N PHE A 1150 -18.71 -38.59 23.15
CA PHE A 1150 -19.65 -38.65 22.03
C PHE A 1150 -19.80 -37.26 21.37
N SER A 1151 -19.51 -37.22 20.06
CA SER A 1151 -19.58 -36.15 19.05
C SER A 1151 -19.01 -34.75 19.39
N GLY A 1152 -17.98 -34.33 18.63
CA GLY A 1152 -17.42 -32.97 18.60
C GLY A 1152 -15.88 -32.99 18.46
N ASP A 1153 -15.30 -31.97 17.83
CA ASP A 1153 -13.85 -31.82 17.72
C ASP A 1153 -13.25 -31.29 19.05
N TRP A 1154 -12.23 -31.97 19.57
CA TRP A 1154 -11.54 -31.58 20.80
C TRP A 1154 -10.02 -31.77 20.71
N ASN A 1155 -9.26 -30.99 21.48
CA ASN A 1155 -7.81 -31.07 21.58
C ASN A 1155 -7.35 -30.90 23.04
N ILE A 1156 -6.27 -31.58 23.44
CA ILE A 1156 -5.66 -31.46 24.77
C ILE A 1156 -4.26 -30.86 24.63
N GLN A 1157 -4.01 -29.80 25.40
CA GLN A 1157 -2.71 -29.16 25.56
C GLN A 1157 -2.20 -29.37 26.98
N VAL A 1158 -0.88 -29.50 27.14
CA VAL A 1158 -0.19 -29.47 28.43
C VAL A 1158 0.85 -28.36 28.40
N ASN A 1159 0.79 -27.43 29.35
CA ASN A 1159 1.57 -26.19 29.40
C ASN A 1159 1.51 -25.39 28.08
N GLY A 1160 0.35 -25.45 27.39
CA GLY A 1160 0.13 -24.79 26.10
C GLY A 1160 0.61 -25.58 24.88
N VAL A 1161 1.24 -26.76 25.05
CA VAL A 1161 1.72 -27.60 23.96
C VAL A 1161 0.68 -28.69 23.64
N PRO A 1162 0.21 -28.84 22.37
CA PRO A 1162 -0.73 -29.89 21.99
C PRO A 1162 -0.12 -31.29 22.13
N VAL A 1163 -0.84 -32.22 22.77
CA VAL A 1163 -0.31 -33.57 23.04
C VAL A 1163 -1.06 -34.66 22.27
N VAL A 1164 -2.24 -34.37 21.70
CA VAL A 1164 -3.02 -35.32 20.87
C VAL A 1164 -3.67 -34.60 19.70
N GLY A 1165 -3.32 -35.00 18.47
CA GLY A 1165 -4.13 -34.81 17.27
C GLY A 1165 -4.13 -36.13 16.47
N PRO A 1166 -5.28 -36.56 15.90
CA PRO A 1166 -5.60 -36.04 14.57
C PRO A 1166 -7.10 -35.81 14.28
N ARG A 1167 -7.31 -35.04 13.20
CA ARG A 1167 -8.53 -34.86 12.40
C ARG A 1167 -9.07 -36.23 11.97
N GLU A 1168 -10.31 -36.59 12.35
CA GLU A 1168 -11.23 -37.41 11.55
C GLU A 1168 -12.53 -37.73 12.33
N ASN A 1169 -13.66 -37.54 11.66
CA ASN A 1169 -15.01 -37.93 12.07
C ASN A 1169 -15.04 -39.37 12.60
N ASN A 1170 -15.17 -39.57 13.92
CA ASN A 1170 -15.48 -40.89 14.46
C ASN A 1170 -16.42 -40.86 15.67
N VAL A 1171 -17.40 -41.75 15.61
CA VAL A 1171 -18.41 -42.03 16.63
C VAL A 1171 -17.74 -42.76 17.81
N ALA A 1172 -18.00 -42.29 19.03
CA ALA A 1172 -17.86 -43.01 20.31
C ALA A 1172 -16.58 -43.86 20.52
N VAL A 1173 -15.52 -43.28 21.08
CA VAL A 1173 -14.34 -44.06 21.51
C VAL A 1173 -13.88 -43.65 22.92
N ARG A 1174 -13.73 -44.65 23.78
CA ARG A 1174 -13.05 -44.56 25.09
C ARG A 1174 -11.54 -44.55 24.84
N LYS A 1175 -10.81 -43.48 25.19
CA LYS A 1175 -9.35 -43.39 24.98
C LYS A 1175 -8.62 -43.14 26.30
N ASP A 1176 -7.60 -43.95 26.53
CA ASP A 1176 -6.64 -43.81 27.64
C ASP A 1176 -5.35 -43.17 27.08
N LEU A 1177 -5.04 -41.93 27.48
CA LEU A 1177 -3.91 -41.15 26.99
C LEU A 1177 -2.79 -41.09 28.01
N ARG A 1178 -1.56 -41.45 27.60
CA ARG A 1178 -0.34 -41.40 28.42
C ARG A 1178 0.58 -40.30 27.91
N ILE A 1179 0.93 -39.35 28.78
CA ILE A 1179 1.80 -38.22 28.43
C ILE A 1179 3.11 -38.34 29.22
N PHE A 1180 4.24 -38.23 28.51
CA PHE A 1180 5.61 -38.38 29.03
C PHE A 1180 6.42 -37.08 28.86
N GLY A 1181 7.57 -36.96 29.54
CA GLY A 1181 8.60 -35.96 29.22
C GLY A 1181 8.63 -34.70 30.10
N PHE A 1182 8.03 -34.73 31.28
CA PHE A 1182 8.00 -33.59 32.21
C PHE A 1182 9.31 -33.46 33.01
N ARG A 1183 9.72 -32.22 33.35
CA ARG A 1183 10.90 -31.99 34.20
C ARG A 1183 10.53 -32.01 35.69
N PRO A 1184 11.34 -32.62 36.57
CA PRO A 1184 11.08 -32.59 38.01
C PRO A 1184 10.93 -31.15 38.54
N GLY A 1185 9.86 -30.89 39.28
CA GLY A 1185 9.55 -29.56 39.83
C GLY A 1185 8.68 -28.65 38.97
N GLU A 1186 8.31 -29.07 37.76
CA GLU A 1186 7.49 -28.27 36.83
C GLU A 1186 6.00 -28.31 37.21
N THR A 1187 5.34 -27.14 37.21
CA THR A 1187 3.88 -27.04 37.41
C THR A 1187 3.19 -27.38 36.09
N LEU A 1188 2.22 -28.30 36.13
CA LEU A 1188 1.50 -28.75 34.95
C LEU A 1188 0.14 -28.05 34.83
N ALA A 1189 -0.10 -27.40 33.70
CA ALA A 1189 -1.37 -26.83 33.29
C ALA A 1189 -1.92 -27.67 32.13
N LEU A 1190 -3.11 -28.22 32.27
CA LEU A 1190 -3.76 -29.02 31.25
C LEU A 1190 -4.93 -28.23 30.68
N THR A 1191 -4.91 -27.95 29.38
CA THR A 1191 -5.96 -27.19 28.71
C THR A 1191 -6.68 -28.08 27.72
N LEU A 1192 -7.98 -28.26 27.92
CA LEU A 1192 -8.88 -28.89 26.96
C LEU A 1192 -9.54 -27.80 26.10
N LEU A 1193 -9.51 -28.00 24.79
CA LEU A 1193 -10.18 -27.16 23.82
C LEU A 1193 -11.33 -27.96 23.21
N VAL A 1194 -12.57 -27.50 23.37
CA VAL A 1194 -13.74 -28.10 22.72
C VAL A 1194 -14.25 -27.12 21.66
N ASN A 1195 -14.25 -27.54 20.40
CA ASN A 1195 -14.65 -26.67 19.30
C ASN A 1195 -16.18 -26.57 19.25
N ARG A 1196 -16.75 -25.44 19.71
CA ARG A 1196 -18.21 -25.19 19.65
C ARG A 1196 -18.74 -24.93 18.24
N ALA A 1197 -17.87 -24.76 17.23
CA ALA A 1197 -18.28 -24.39 15.87
C ALA A 1197 -18.93 -25.54 15.06
N SER A 1198 -18.80 -26.80 15.47
CA SER A 1198 -19.50 -27.92 14.84
C SER A 1198 -20.93 -28.02 15.39
N GLY A 1199 -21.88 -27.40 14.69
CA GLY A 1199 -23.27 -27.22 15.11
C GLY A 1199 -23.96 -28.45 15.70
N GLY A 1200 -24.55 -28.25 16.88
CA GLY A 1200 -25.46 -29.18 17.53
C GLY A 1200 -25.77 -28.72 18.95
N LYS A 1201 -26.99 -28.22 19.20
CA LYS A 1201 -27.55 -28.04 20.54
C LYS A 1201 -27.61 -29.41 21.23
N GLY A 1202 -26.51 -29.89 21.80
CA GLY A 1202 -26.44 -31.22 22.44
C GLY A 1202 -25.06 -31.86 22.60
N ALA A 1203 -23.94 -31.22 22.20
CA ALA A 1203 -22.61 -31.80 22.42
C ALA A 1203 -22.17 -31.69 23.89
N GLY A 1204 -22.31 -32.76 24.67
CA GLY A 1204 -21.79 -32.89 26.03
C GLY A 1204 -20.58 -33.82 26.09
N THR A 1205 -19.41 -33.31 26.49
CA THR A 1205 -18.24 -34.15 26.77
C THR A 1205 -18.23 -34.52 28.26
N ILE A 1206 -18.12 -35.81 28.59
CA ILE A 1206 -18.04 -36.29 29.99
C ILE A 1206 -16.63 -36.84 30.26
N PHE A 1207 -15.87 -36.17 31.15
CA PHE A 1207 -14.63 -36.73 31.69
C PHE A 1207 -14.95 -37.56 32.93
N ARG A 1208 -14.62 -38.85 32.91
CA ARG A 1208 -14.86 -39.72 34.07
C ARG A 1208 -13.80 -39.60 35.16
N SER A 1209 -12.51 -39.46 34.81
CA SER A 1209 -11.43 -39.37 35.80
C SER A 1209 -10.08 -38.92 35.23
N LEU A 1210 -9.33 -38.11 35.99
CA LEU A 1210 -7.91 -37.83 35.80
C LEU A 1210 -7.10 -38.54 36.91
N GLN A 1211 -6.06 -39.32 36.57
CA GLN A 1211 -5.27 -40.07 37.56
C GLN A 1211 -3.76 -39.94 37.32
N LEU A 1212 -3.01 -39.62 38.38
CA LEU A 1212 -1.55 -39.80 38.47
C LEU A 1212 -1.30 -41.20 39.04
N LEU A 1213 -0.56 -42.05 38.34
CA LEU A 1213 -0.34 -43.44 38.75
C LEU A 1213 1.17 -43.71 38.96
N PRO A 1214 1.57 -44.29 40.11
CA PRO A 1214 2.95 -44.67 40.34
C PRO A 1214 3.33 -45.90 39.51
N GLU A 1215 4.62 -46.04 39.23
CA GLU A 1215 5.17 -47.13 38.45
C GLU A 1215 4.82 -48.49 39.08
N GLY A 1216 4.09 -49.35 38.35
CA GLY A 1216 3.72 -50.72 38.79
C GLY A 1216 2.23 -51.00 39.00
N SER A 1217 1.33 -50.03 38.79
CA SER A 1217 -0.12 -50.27 38.87
C SER A 1217 -0.64 -51.04 37.63
N SER A 1218 -0.88 -52.35 37.81
CA SER A 1218 -1.31 -53.25 36.74
C SER A 1218 -2.78 -53.02 36.35
N PHE A 1219 -3.05 -52.73 35.07
CA PHE A 1219 -4.39 -52.89 34.48
C PHE A 1219 -4.32 -53.75 33.20
N LYS A 1220 -5.16 -54.78 33.17
CA LYS A 1220 -5.34 -55.73 32.06
C LYS A 1220 -5.87 -54.99 30.81
N ARG A 1221 -5.24 -55.28 29.66
CA ARG A 1221 -5.68 -54.92 28.30
C ARG A 1221 -7.13 -55.38 28.06
N ILE A 1222 -8.00 -54.45 27.67
CA ILE A 1222 -9.12 -54.67 26.74
C ILE A 1222 -9.02 -53.58 25.68
#